data_AF-A0A164ZPY2-F1
#
_entry.id   AF-A0A164ZPY2-F1
#
_cell.length_a   1.000
_cell.length_b   1.000
_cell.length_c   1.000
_cell.angle_alpha   90.00
_cell.angle_beta   90.00
_cell.angle_gamma   90.00
#
_symmetry.space_group_name_H-M   'P 1'
#
loop_
_entity.id
_entity.type
_entity.pdbx_description
1 polymer ?
#
loop_
_entity_poly.entity_id
_entity_poly.type
_entity_poly.pdbx_seq_one_letter_code
_entity_poly.pdbx_strand_id
1 'polypeptide(L)'
;MTSLSTCFALLVTFMIATKSVQADTSSPSSWAKLQISPDTLVSMEHGSFRVDIYEHADNHKENTLPNRHKYFYAPIALLDNKGATSSFNNVTQKAEMRFRIEMWNQEVQNKVVKYLGQVLGRKVNSHQVQIIPLENVILASTSSSTIYTLSTDWKPCRQHKSLWFALSCFDIKDCNQLAANMRSNPEQFDHFKLLFSLSSQTSKTKETTIRIENIVAGQMVSDLLQRFGHEKDVFLTANDEKRLVMETATNIFVETFDDSDVVSQNSESQVYNVLKNLLVSSRTTIKEQSDKMWESVFWNEDNYRPDKTTKTLNKMYNKLDTDNQKKLADSYQNANKVGGKVEVKILEIFSASGEFNKDLADQGIMTKEDLDKIHQESRDHVVWDGKKFIPKPLALSRINLSRLKDTQSLKNRKVSVRYTTAVLSTPINFVRNDKLTTTDEWQILKEQVKETTERLEETAKHLARINITVLHAIANLTILTKLTETAERLEESVKHLAQTNTTVFHAIGNMTALTTNTTTSTTIRRMPMSCADLRLMGHSNNGFYFVMGNKRLESVYCDFTTKTQGDFQKRMGVIDVKSHPVHYVKTVIAKEVRVGKDKDVGLAFEFRTGSTRAPIVNEGNALLNDGVFRAPTPGKYFISFSGQCDLINHVSLLLAIDGYWSTVVSSTCEDRKSFLLRTILQLDSGDLITIDTDVSKLALFFYSSKLKDFGHFIGMKLEEDLFP
;
A
#
# COMPACT_ATOMS: atom_id res chain seq x y z
N MET A 1 36.84 -19.01 99.95
CA MET A 1 35.60 -19.71 99.57
C MET A 1 34.82 -18.79 98.63
N THR A 2 34.35 -19.34 97.50
CA THR A 2 33.06 -19.06 96.82
C THR A 2 32.68 -17.58 96.53
N SER A 3 32.82 -17.08 95.30
CA SER A 3 31.98 -17.29 94.08
C SER A 3 30.69 -16.46 94.02
N LEU A 4 30.53 -15.60 92.99
CA LEU A 4 29.44 -15.71 91.99
C LEU A 4 29.57 -14.70 90.82
N SER A 5 29.38 -15.21 89.60
CA SER A 5 28.74 -14.56 88.44
C SER A 5 29.15 -13.15 87.99
N THR A 6 30.21 -13.07 87.18
CA THR A 6 30.45 -11.97 86.23
C THR A 6 29.96 -12.34 84.83
N CYS A 7 29.10 -11.51 84.21
CA CYS A 7 29.07 -11.23 82.76
C CYS A 7 27.90 -10.29 82.40
N PHE A 8 28.12 -8.98 82.56
CA PHE A 8 27.31 -7.94 81.95
C PHE A 8 28.27 -6.92 81.31
N ALA A 9 27.95 -6.47 80.10
CA ALA A 9 28.68 -5.49 79.28
C ALA A 9 30.09 -5.86 78.75
N LEU A 10 30.16 -6.27 77.47
CA LEU A 10 31.06 -5.70 76.44
C LEU A 10 30.83 -6.32 75.04
N LEU A 11 31.15 -5.54 74.00
CA LEU A 11 31.14 -5.84 72.54
C LEU A 11 29.74 -6.00 71.88
N VAL A 12 29.24 -5.12 71.02
CA VAL A 12 29.75 -4.50 69.76
C VAL A 12 29.41 -5.33 68.50
N THR A 13 28.44 -4.80 67.74
CA THR A 13 28.14 -4.97 66.30
C THR A 13 28.37 -6.33 65.61
N PHE A 14 27.28 -7.00 65.23
CA PHE A 14 27.16 -7.65 63.90
C PHE A 14 25.68 -7.84 63.51
N MET A 15 25.11 -6.87 62.77
CA MET A 15 23.81 -7.02 62.10
C MET A 15 24.03 -7.75 60.78
N ILE A 16 23.94 -9.09 60.79
CA ILE A 16 23.87 -9.87 59.55
C ILE A 16 22.45 -9.78 59.02
N ALA A 17 22.22 -8.85 58.08
CA ALA A 17 20.98 -8.79 57.32
C ALA A 17 20.91 -9.99 56.37
N THR A 18 20.30 -11.08 56.82
CA THR A 18 19.97 -12.23 55.96
C THR A 18 18.93 -11.81 54.93
N LYS A 19 19.39 -11.39 53.74
CA LYS A 19 18.52 -11.31 52.56
C LYS A 19 17.95 -12.70 52.31
N SER A 20 16.64 -12.86 52.52
CA SER A 20 15.90 -14.01 52.04
C SER A 20 16.00 -14.06 50.52
N VAL A 21 16.86 -14.94 49.99
CA VAL A 21 16.91 -15.24 48.57
C VAL A 21 15.65 -16.02 48.21
N GLN A 22 14.58 -15.27 47.97
CA GLN A 22 13.43 -15.79 47.27
C GLN A 22 13.89 -16.02 45.83
N ALA A 23 13.98 -17.28 45.43
CA ALA A 23 14.40 -17.64 44.08
C ALA A 23 13.26 -17.26 43.11
N ASP A 24 13.27 -16.03 42.63
CA ASP A 24 12.36 -15.57 41.58
C ASP A 24 12.56 -16.42 40.34
N THR A 25 11.63 -17.34 40.11
CA THR A 25 11.41 -18.01 38.81
C THR A 25 10.81 -17.05 37.79
N SER A 26 11.33 -15.81 37.78
CA SER A 26 11.03 -14.80 36.77
C SER A 26 11.60 -15.26 35.43
N SER A 27 10.76 -15.25 34.41
CA SER A 27 11.22 -15.49 33.04
C SER A 27 12.30 -14.45 32.70
N PRO A 28 13.43 -14.83 32.07
CA PRO A 28 14.55 -13.92 31.86
C PRO A 28 14.08 -12.65 31.14
N SER A 29 14.49 -11.49 31.66
CA SER A 29 14.02 -10.20 31.17
C SER A 29 14.22 -10.07 29.66
N SER A 30 13.31 -9.38 28.98
CA SER A 30 13.39 -9.19 27.53
C SER A 30 14.73 -8.54 27.10
N TRP A 31 15.32 -7.72 27.99
CA TRP A 31 16.64 -7.11 27.86
C TRP A 31 17.79 -8.12 27.92
N ALA A 32 17.72 -9.13 28.80
CA ALA A 32 18.72 -10.20 28.86
C ALA A 32 18.81 -11.00 27.55
N LYS A 33 17.67 -11.21 26.85
CA LYS A 33 17.66 -11.83 25.51
C LYS A 33 18.32 -10.96 24.44
N LEU A 34 18.27 -9.63 24.59
CA LEU A 34 18.92 -8.67 23.69
C LEU A 34 20.42 -8.48 23.96
N GLN A 35 20.93 -9.01 25.09
CA GLN A 35 22.29 -8.75 25.60
C GLN A 35 22.57 -7.25 25.82
N ILE A 36 21.54 -6.49 26.21
CA ILE A 36 21.62 -5.07 26.52
C ILE A 36 21.40 -4.90 28.03
N SER A 37 22.18 -4.04 28.68
CA SER A 37 21.94 -3.67 30.08
C SER A 37 20.56 -3.02 30.21
N PRO A 38 19.71 -3.43 31.17
CA PRO A 38 18.40 -2.83 31.37
C PRO A 38 18.50 -1.38 31.88
N ASP A 39 19.62 -1.03 32.54
CA ASP A 39 19.87 0.30 33.06
C ASP A 39 20.41 1.22 31.96
N THR A 40 19.82 2.41 31.83
CA THR A 40 20.30 3.46 30.94
C THR A 40 21.69 3.93 31.39
N LEU A 41 22.71 3.79 30.52
CA LEU A 41 24.08 4.23 30.76
C LEU A 41 24.15 5.77 30.88
N VAL A 42 23.50 6.46 29.95
CA VAL A 42 23.41 7.93 29.93
C VAL A 42 22.23 8.36 29.04
N SER A 43 21.65 9.52 29.31
CA SER A 43 20.60 10.12 28.47
C SER A 43 21.13 11.39 27.81
N MET A 44 20.98 11.52 26.49
CA MET A 44 21.45 12.66 25.71
C MET A 44 20.30 13.60 25.36
N GLU A 45 20.46 14.91 25.56
CA GLU A 45 19.48 15.91 25.14
C GLU A 45 19.52 16.15 23.62
N HIS A 46 18.36 16.21 22.98
CA HIS A 46 18.19 16.47 21.56
C HIS A 46 16.94 17.33 21.31
N GLY A 47 17.13 18.64 21.19
CA GLY A 47 16.02 19.57 21.00
C GLY A 47 15.08 19.55 22.21
N SER A 48 13.81 19.20 21.97
CA SER A 48 12.75 19.11 22.97
C SER A 48 12.70 17.78 23.74
N PHE A 49 13.50 16.77 23.36
CA PHE A 49 13.43 15.42 23.93
C PHE A 49 14.80 14.86 24.33
N ARG A 50 14.80 13.67 24.94
CA ARG A 50 16.00 12.94 25.36
C ARG A 50 16.10 11.60 24.65
N VAL A 51 17.34 11.19 24.38
CA VAL A 51 17.69 9.91 23.75
C VAL A 51 18.45 9.08 24.77
N ASP A 52 17.81 8.03 25.26
CA ASP A 52 18.41 7.10 26.22
C ASP A 52 19.38 6.15 25.51
N ILE A 53 20.55 6.00 26.13
CA ILE A 53 21.68 5.23 25.60
C ILE A 53 22.04 4.14 26.61
N TYR A 54 22.22 2.93 26.09
CA TYR A 54 22.45 1.69 26.81
C TYR A 54 23.76 1.05 26.34
N GLU A 55 24.26 0.10 27.11
CA GLU A 55 25.45 -0.67 26.78
C GLU A 55 25.15 -2.15 26.58
N HIS A 56 25.98 -2.81 25.79
CA HIS A 56 25.95 -4.26 25.64
C HIS A 56 26.42 -4.94 26.93
N ALA A 57 25.73 -5.97 27.41
CA ALA A 57 26.05 -6.66 28.67
C ALA A 57 27.50 -7.19 28.70
N ASP A 58 27.99 -7.68 27.57
CA ASP A 58 29.38 -8.15 27.41
C ASP A 58 30.46 -7.06 27.53
N ASN A 59 30.12 -5.77 27.55
CA ASN A 59 31.09 -4.68 27.73
C ASN A 59 31.86 -4.77 29.07
N HIS A 60 31.27 -5.40 30.10
CA HIS A 60 31.88 -5.57 31.43
C HIS A 60 32.63 -6.89 31.60
N LYS A 61 32.67 -7.76 30.59
CA LYS A 61 33.46 -9.01 30.64
C LYS A 61 34.94 -8.67 30.52
N GLU A 62 35.78 -9.24 31.39
CA GLU A 62 37.22 -8.93 31.50
C GLU A 62 38.00 -9.02 30.16
N ASN A 63 37.55 -9.88 29.24
CA ASN A 63 38.19 -10.09 27.93
C ASN A 63 37.67 -9.16 26.81
N THR A 64 36.73 -8.25 27.09
CA THR A 64 36.16 -7.34 26.09
C THR A 64 37.03 -6.09 25.95
N LEU A 65 37.81 -6.03 24.87
CA LEU A 65 38.64 -4.87 24.56
C LEU A 65 37.80 -3.59 24.30
N PRO A 66 38.24 -2.39 24.74
CA PRO A 66 37.57 -1.10 24.52
C PRO A 66 37.02 -0.81 23.11
N ASN A 67 37.73 -1.26 22.07
CA ASN A 67 37.34 -1.09 20.66
C ASN A 67 36.22 -2.05 20.21
N ARG A 68 35.90 -3.07 21.01
CA ARG A 68 34.79 -4.03 20.80
C ARG A 68 33.56 -3.72 21.64
N HIS A 69 33.60 -2.72 22.52
CA HIS A 69 32.41 -2.28 23.26
C HIS A 69 31.34 -1.84 22.27
N LYS A 70 30.09 -2.24 22.54
CA LYS A 70 28.90 -1.86 21.77
C LYS A 70 27.93 -1.07 22.65
N TYR A 71 27.26 -0.11 22.04
CA TYR A 71 26.26 0.75 22.66
C TYR A 71 25.00 0.76 21.80
N PHE A 72 23.88 0.95 22.45
CA PHE A 72 22.56 1.01 21.84
C PHE A 72 21.88 2.31 22.22
N TYR A 73 21.04 2.87 21.36
CA TYR A 73 20.16 3.99 21.73
C TYR A 73 18.71 3.66 21.42
N ALA A 74 17.80 4.19 22.23
CA ALA A 74 16.36 4.02 22.03
C ALA A 74 15.90 4.61 20.68
N PRO A 75 14.85 4.06 20.05
CA PRO A 75 14.20 4.70 18.91
C PRO A 75 13.79 6.13 19.23
N ILE A 76 13.93 7.05 18.27
CA ILE A 76 13.63 8.48 18.49
C ILE A 76 12.14 8.82 18.33
N ALA A 77 11.36 7.93 17.69
CA ALA A 77 9.91 8.07 17.49
C ALA A 77 9.46 9.48 17.01
N LEU A 78 10.21 10.07 16.08
CA LEU A 78 10.03 11.46 15.64
C LEU A 78 8.90 11.58 14.62
N LEU A 79 7.88 12.38 14.91
CA LEU A 79 6.70 12.54 14.06
C LEU A 79 7.00 13.40 12.82
N ASP A 80 6.78 12.85 11.63
CA ASP A 80 6.61 13.62 10.41
C ASP A 80 5.18 14.15 10.33
N ASN A 81 4.98 15.30 10.98
CA ASN A 81 3.67 15.90 11.13
C ASN A 81 3.14 16.52 9.82
N LYS A 82 4.03 16.96 8.92
CA LYS A 82 3.65 17.53 7.61
C LYS A 82 3.21 16.44 6.63
N GLY A 83 3.77 15.24 6.73
CA GLY A 83 3.41 14.06 5.94
C GLY A 83 2.06 13.41 6.28
N ALA A 84 1.30 13.92 7.25
CA ALA A 84 -0.04 13.44 7.57
C ALA A 84 -0.99 13.57 6.36
N THR A 85 -1.86 12.57 6.15
CA THR A 85 -2.84 12.49 5.05
C THR A 85 -4.10 11.77 5.50
N SER A 86 -5.21 11.98 4.80
CA SER A 86 -6.49 11.30 5.01
C SER A 86 -6.99 10.71 3.69
N SER A 87 -7.65 9.55 3.75
CA SER A 87 -8.24 8.90 2.58
C SER A 87 -9.40 7.97 2.97
N PHE A 88 -10.30 7.70 2.02
CA PHE A 88 -11.31 6.66 2.19
C PHE A 88 -10.92 5.40 1.43
N ASN A 89 -10.78 4.29 2.14
CA ASN A 89 -10.38 3.01 1.59
C ASN A 89 -11.63 2.25 1.10
N ASN A 90 -11.88 2.29 -0.22
CA ASN A 90 -13.02 1.64 -0.86
C ASN A 90 -13.05 0.10 -0.69
N VAL A 91 -11.94 -0.55 -0.31
CA VAL A 91 -11.89 -2.01 -0.08
C VAL A 91 -12.32 -2.35 1.34
N THR A 92 -11.80 -1.63 2.34
CA THR A 92 -12.15 -1.86 3.75
C THR A 92 -13.41 -1.12 4.18
N GLN A 93 -13.91 -0.19 3.35
CA GLN A 93 -15.01 0.73 3.64
C GLN A 93 -14.77 1.54 4.93
N LYS A 94 -13.54 2.04 5.08
CA LYS A 94 -13.10 2.84 6.24
C LYS A 94 -12.43 4.13 5.81
N ALA A 95 -12.67 5.20 6.56
CA ALA A 95 -11.82 6.38 6.55
C ALA A 95 -10.53 6.07 7.30
N GLU A 96 -9.38 6.42 6.72
CA GLU A 96 -8.06 6.22 7.30
C GLU A 96 -7.25 7.54 7.26
N MET A 97 -6.69 7.94 8.40
CA MET A 97 -5.66 8.97 8.49
C MET A 97 -4.32 8.26 8.56
N ARG A 98 -3.39 8.60 7.68
CA ARG A 98 -2.05 8.00 7.61
C ARG A 98 -0.97 9.06 7.86
N PHE A 99 0.00 8.69 8.68
CA PHE A 99 1.13 9.55 9.03
C PHE A 99 2.39 8.72 9.24
N ARG A 100 3.55 9.37 9.27
CA ARG A 100 4.85 8.71 9.31
C ARG A 100 5.61 9.08 10.58
N ILE A 101 6.29 8.11 11.16
CA ILE A 101 7.19 8.32 12.31
C ILE A 101 8.58 7.80 11.92
N GLU A 102 9.61 8.61 12.16
CA GLU A 102 11.01 8.24 12.01
C GLU A 102 11.52 7.57 13.31
N MET A 103 12.04 6.35 13.16
CA MET A 103 12.56 5.53 14.26
C MET A 103 14.01 5.89 14.60
N TRP A 104 14.79 6.33 13.60
CA TRP A 104 16.16 6.83 13.76
C TRP A 104 16.62 7.59 12.51
N ASN A 105 17.58 8.49 12.70
CA ASN A 105 18.31 9.15 11.61
C ASN A 105 19.81 9.24 11.90
N GLN A 106 20.58 9.56 10.86
CA GLN A 106 22.04 9.62 10.93
C GLN A 106 22.54 10.79 11.80
N GLU A 107 21.78 11.88 11.88
CA GLU A 107 22.14 13.06 12.67
C GLU A 107 22.14 12.74 14.18
N VAL A 108 21.06 12.12 14.67
CA VAL A 108 20.98 11.65 16.06
C VAL A 108 22.07 10.62 16.35
N GLN A 109 22.28 9.64 15.48
CA GLN A 109 23.35 8.64 15.67
C GLN A 109 24.74 9.31 15.77
N ASN A 110 25.04 10.28 14.91
CA ASN A 110 26.30 11.03 14.96
C ASN A 110 26.43 11.87 16.24
N LYS A 111 25.34 12.49 16.71
CA LYS A 111 25.28 13.20 18.00
C LYS A 111 25.53 12.23 19.17
N VAL A 112 24.88 11.05 19.19
CA VAL A 112 25.09 10.00 20.21
C VAL A 112 26.55 9.53 20.25
N VAL A 113 27.17 9.26 19.10
CA VAL A 113 28.59 8.85 19.01
C VAL A 113 29.52 9.91 19.62
N LYS A 114 29.28 11.19 19.30
CA LYS A 114 30.06 12.32 19.85
C LYS A 114 29.87 12.45 21.35
N TYR A 115 28.62 12.40 21.83
CA TYR A 115 28.26 12.54 23.23
C TYR A 115 28.82 11.39 24.09
N LEU A 116 28.66 10.14 23.65
CA LEU A 116 29.29 8.97 24.29
C LEU A 116 30.81 9.12 24.38
N GLY A 117 31.46 9.66 23.34
CA GLY A 117 32.90 9.90 23.36
C GLY A 117 33.34 10.92 24.42
N GLN A 118 32.50 11.93 24.68
CA GLN A 118 32.71 12.92 25.75
C GLN A 118 32.49 12.30 27.13
N VAL A 119 31.35 11.61 27.33
CA VAL A 119 30.96 11.01 28.62
C VAL A 119 31.94 9.92 29.06
N LEU A 120 32.43 9.09 28.12
CA LEU A 120 33.34 7.98 28.40
C LEU A 120 34.83 8.37 28.37
N GLY A 121 35.16 9.64 28.09
CA GLY A 121 36.54 10.13 27.99
C GLY A 121 37.41 9.44 26.92
N ARG A 122 36.80 8.80 25.92
CA ARG A 122 37.50 7.98 24.90
C ARG A 122 36.82 8.07 23.53
N LYS A 123 37.58 7.89 22.45
CA LYS A 123 37.02 7.87 21.10
C LYS A 123 36.07 6.67 20.91
N VAL A 124 34.79 6.95 20.68
CA VAL A 124 33.78 5.99 20.23
C VAL A 124 33.61 6.13 18.72
N ASN A 125 33.50 5.01 18.00
CA ASN A 125 33.33 4.99 16.55
C ASN A 125 31.87 4.67 16.17
N SER A 126 31.43 5.14 14.99
CA SER A 126 30.04 4.95 14.52
C SER A 126 29.58 3.48 14.51
N HIS A 127 30.45 2.54 14.12
CA HIS A 127 30.17 1.10 14.11
C HIS A 127 29.98 0.47 15.51
N GLN A 128 30.28 1.20 16.59
CA GLN A 128 30.07 0.76 17.96
C GLN A 128 28.69 1.19 18.50
N VAL A 129 27.94 2.02 17.76
CA VAL A 129 26.67 2.61 18.19
C VAL A 129 25.57 2.25 17.19
N GLN A 130 24.50 1.64 17.67
CA GLN A 130 23.35 1.23 16.85
C GLN A 130 22.03 1.49 17.57
N ILE A 131 20.91 1.51 16.85
CA ILE A 131 19.58 1.50 17.49
C ILE A 131 19.32 0.15 18.17
N ILE A 132 18.54 0.10 19.25
CA ILE A 132 18.09 -1.16 19.85
C ILE A 132 17.40 -2.01 18.75
N PRO A 133 17.79 -3.29 18.54
CA PRO A 133 17.31 -4.13 17.45
C PRO A 133 15.92 -4.72 17.74
N LEU A 134 14.94 -3.84 17.95
CA LEU A 134 13.54 -4.18 18.20
C LEU A 134 12.91 -4.74 16.92
N GLU A 135 12.01 -5.72 17.10
CA GLU A 135 11.57 -6.54 15.98
C GLU A 135 10.23 -6.09 15.42
N ASN A 136 9.27 -5.81 16.31
CA ASN A 136 7.97 -5.26 15.96
C ASN A 136 7.65 -4.01 16.79
N VAL A 137 6.82 -3.14 16.23
CA VAL A 137 6.30 -1.91 16.84
C VAL A 137 4.80 -1.84 16.65
N ILE A 138 4.11 -1.19 17.57
CA ILE A 138 2.70 -0.83 17.47
C ILE A 138 2.48 0.59 18.03
N LEU A 139 1.51 1.30 17.49
CA LEU A 139 1.07 2.60 17.98
C LEU A 139 -0.01 2.40 19.05
N ALA A 140 0.23 2.92 20.25
CA ALA A 140 -0.69 2.94 21.37
C ALA A 140 -1.08 4.39 21.73
N SER A 141 -2.16 4.54 22.49
CA SER A 141 -2.65 5.81 23.04
C SER A 141 -2.90 5.65 24.52
N THR A 142 -2.49 6.63 25.34
CA THR A 142 -2.85 6.71 26.77
C THR A 142 -4.22 7.33 27.02
N SER A 143 -4.88 7.82 25.97
CA SER A 143 -6.22 8.42 26.01
C SER A 143 -7.20 7.65 25.13
N SER A 144 -8.45 7.54 25.58
CA SER A 144 -9.56 7.10 24.74
C SER A 144 -9.94 8.18 23.72
N SER A 145 -10.48 7.76 22.58
CA SER A 145 -10.96 8.67 21.53
C SER A 145 -12.27 8.16 20.95
N THR A 146 -13.26 9.03 20.87
CA THR A 146 -14.52 8.76 20.17
C THR A 146 -14.41 8.99 18.66
N ILE A 147 -13.30 9.56 18.19
CA ILE A 147 -13.11 10.06 16.81
C ILE A 147 -12.38 9.02 15.94
N TYR A 148 -11.44 8.27 16.52
CA TYR A 148 -10.59 7.32 15.78
C TYR A 148 -10.29 6.05 16.56
N THR A 149 -9.82 5.02 15.85
CA THR A 149 -9.27 3.78 16.41
C THR A 149 -7.83 3.59 15.99
N LEU A 150 -7.08 2.89 16.85
CA LEU A 150 -5.77 2.36 16.51
C LEU A 150 -5.89 0.97 15.88
N SER A 151 -4.82 0.51 15.24
CA SER A 151 -4.66 -0.89 14.85
C SER A 151 -3.99 -1.66 16.00
N THR A 152 -4.53 -2.83 16.32
CA THR A 152 -3.98 -3.79 17.28
C THR A 152 -2.82 -4.63 16.71
N ASP A 153 -2.40 -4.36 15.48
CA ASP A 153 -1.53 -5.24 14.72
C ASP A 153 -0.07 -4.80 14.83
N TRP A 154 0.75 -5.68 15.40
CA TRP A 154 2.20 -5.50 15.48
C TRP A 154 2.83 -5.43 14.09
N LYS A 155 3.52 -4.33 13.79
CA LYS A 155 4.22 -4.11 12.52
C LYS A 155 5.70 -4.44 12.65
N PRO A 156 6.31 -5.20 11.73
CA PRO A 156 7.77 -5.36 11.71
C PRO A 156 8.48 -4.02 11.60
N CYS A 157 9.48 -3.77 12.46
CA CYS A 157 10.27 -2.53 12.46
C CYS A 157 11.76 -2.71 12.15
N ARG A 158 12.26 -3.95 12.05
CA ARG A 158 13.66 -4.21 11.70
C ARG A 158 14.06 -3.46 10.43
N GLN A 159 15.22 -2.80 10.45
CA GLN A 159 15.85 -2.08 9.33
C GLN A 159 15.11 -0.83 8.80
N HIS A 160 13.89 -0.53 9.22
CA HIS A 160 13.14 0.64 8.75
C HIS A 160 13.59 1.93 9.46
N LYS A 161 14.04 2.93 8.68
CA LYS A 161 14.30 4.29 9.19
C LYS A 161 13.03 4.99 9.65
N SER A 162 11.94 4.82 8.91
CA SER A 162 10.63 5.37 9.22
C SER A 162 9.51 4.40 8.84
N LEU A 163 8.37 4.51 9.51
CA LEU A 163 7.22 3.64 9.34
C LEU A 163 5.92 4.44 9.23
N TRP A 164 4.96 3.90 8.47
CA TRP A 164 3.62 4.46 8.31
C TRP A 164 2.66 3.85 9.33
N PHE A 165 1.99 4.73 10.08
CA PHE A 165 0.89 4.39 10.98
C PHE A 165 -0.42 4.92 10.43
N ALA A 166 -1.52 4.33 10.88
CA ALA A 166 -2.86 4.68 10.43
C ALA A 166 -3.82 4.72 11.62
N LEU A 167 -4.66 5.75 11.67
CA LEU A 167 -5.86 5.81 12.51
C LEU A 167 -7.06 5.47 11.62
N SER A 168 -7.97 4.62 12.07
CA SER A 168 -9.25 4.41 11.37
C SER A 168 -10.31 5.32 11.99
N CYS A 169 -10.91 6.21 11.20
CA CYS A 169 -11.98 7.09 11.70
C CYS A 169 -13.36 6.50 11.43
N PHE A 170 -14.38 7.01 12.13
CA PHE A 170 -15.78 6.68 11.85
C PHE A 170 -16.30 7.44 10.62
N ASP A 171 -15.87 8.69 10.46
CA ASP A 171 -16.17 9.56 9.31
C ASP A 171 -14.86 9.96 8.58
N ILE A 172 -14.94 10.28 7.29
CA ILE A 172 -13.82 10.87 6.55
C ILE A 172 -13.52 12.30 7.02
N LYS A 173 -14.53 13.05 7.49
CA LYS A 173 -14.39 14.38 8.13
C LYS A 173 -13.48 14.33 9.34
N ASP A 174 -13.71 13.39 10.25
CA ASP A 174 -12.88 13.13 11.42
C ASP A 174 -11.41 12.95 11.01
N CYS A 175 -11.16 12.11 10.01
CA CYS A 175 -9.82 11.87 9.47
C CYS A 175 -9.21 13.11 8.78
N ASN A 176 -9.99 13.89 8.06
CA ASN A 176 -9.55 15.15 7.45
C ASN A 176 -9.15 16.18 8.52
N GLN A 177 -9.95 16.32 9.57
CA GLN A 177 -9.69 17.23 10.68
C GLN A 177 -8.47 16.78 11.49
N LEU A 178 -8.33 15.50 11.82
CA LEU A 178 -7.15 14.96 12.50
C LEU A 178 -5.88 15.14 11.66
N ALA A 179 -5.94 14.93 10.34
CA ALA A 179 -4.81 15.17 9.44
C ALA A 179 -4.44 16.66 9.36
N ALA A 180 -5.42 17.57 9.33
CA ALA A 180 -5.17 19.01 9.40
C ALA A 180 -4.54 19.41 10.74
N ASN A 181 -5.12 18.94 11.85
CA ASN A 181 -4.66 19.16 13.22
C ASN A 181 -3.23 18.69 13.44
N MET A 182 -2.85 17.53 12.92
CA MET A 182 -1.47 17.03 13.04
C MET A 182 -0.47 17.92 12.29
N ARG A 183 -0.83 18.43 11.11
CA ARG A 183 0.03 19.35 10.34
C ARG A 183 0.17 20.73 10.99
N SER A 184 -0.87 21.23 11.65
CA SER A 184 -0.92 22.59 12.23
C SER A 184 -0.45 22.66 13.67
N ASN A 185 -0.92 21.75 14.53
CA ASN A 185 -0.61 21.68 15.95
C ASN A 185 -0.30 20.22 16.35
N PRO A 186 0.93 19.72 16.12
CA PRO A 186 1.28 18.32 16.38
C PRO A 186 1.36 17.97 17.87
N GLU A 187 1.58 18.95 18.77
CA GLU A 187 1.80 18.67 20.20
C GLU A 187 0.57 18.07 20.90
N GLN A 188 -0.65 18.30 20.37
CA GLN A 188 -1.89 17.69 20.89
C GLN A 188 -2.01 16.17 20.65
N PHE A 189 -0.96 15.53 20.14
CA PHE A 189 -0.87 14.08 19.89
C PHE A 189 0.20 13.41 20.77
N ASP A 190 0.63 14.06 21.84
CA ASP A 190 1.63 13.57 22.82
C ASP A 190 1.16 12.34 23.62
N HIS A 191 -0.16 12.14 23.72
CA HIS A 191 -0.79 10.92 24.26
C HIS A 191 -0.49 9.65 23.45
N PHE A 192 0.09 9.77 22.24
CA PHE A 192 0.53 8.61 21.48
C PHE A 192 1.93 8.13 21.90
N LYS A 193 2.07 6.80 22.01
CA LYS A 193 3.32 6.10 22.32
C LYS A 193 3.56 4.98 21.33
N LEU A 194 4.82 4.68 21.05
CA LEU A 194 5.23 3.46 20.37
C LEU A 194 5.59 2.40 21.39
N LEU A 195 4.93 1.25 21.28
CA LEU A 195 5.25 0.06 22.05
C LEU A 195 6.01 -0.92 21.15
N PHE A 196 7.06 -1.53 21.68
CA PHE A 196 7.94 -2.43 20.92
C PHE A 196 7.96 -3.84 21.51
N SER A 197 8.06 -4.86 20.65
CA SER A 197 8.13 -6.27 21.05
C SER A 197 9.22 -7.04 20.29
N LEU A 198 9.52 -8.24 20.81
CA LEU A 198 10.42 -9.22 20.22
C LEU A 198 9.62 -10.46 19.85
N SER A 199 9.97 -11.18 18.77
CA SER A 199 9.26 -12.41 18.37
C SER A 199 9.33 -13.54 19.41
N SER A 200 10.22 -13.42 20.41
CA SER A 200 10.32 -14.35 21.54
C SER A 200 9.42 -14.00 22.74
N GLN A 201 8.56 -12.98 22.63
CA GLN A 201 7.55 -12.68 23.64
C GLN A 201 6.31 -13.56 23.47
N THR A 202 5.86 -14.15 24.58
CA THR A 202 4.63 -14.92 24.64
C THR A 202 3.47 -14.06 25.12
N SER A 203 2.31 -14.19 24.49
CA SER A 203 1.09 -13.60 25.03
C SER A 203 0.73 -14.25 26.37
N LYS A 204 0.20 -13.45 27.29
CA LYS A 204 -0.43 -13.87 28.54
C LYS A 204 -1.96 -13.80 28.38
N THR A 205 -2.67 -14.39 29.34
CA THR A 205 -4.14 -14.32 29.41
C THR A 205 -4.54 -13.90 30.83
N LYS A 206 -5.45 -12.91 30.93
CA LYS A 206 -5.98 -12.37 32.18
C LYS A 206 -7.51 -12.34 32.08
N GLU A 207 -8.20 -12.69 33.16
CA GLU A 207 -9.66 -12.52 33.21
C GLU A 207 -9.98 -11.06 33.55
N THR A 208 -10.76 -10.39 32.70
CA THR A 208 -11.37 -9.09 33.01
C THR A 208 -12.86 -9.26 33.30
N THR A 209 -13.43 -8.33 34.07
CA THR A 209 -14.86 -8.28 34.33
C THR A 209 -15.42 -7.00 33.71
N ILE A 210 -16.27 -7.15 32.71
CA ILE A 210 -17.10 -6.08 32.18
C ILE A 210 -18.18 -5.77 33.22
N ARG A 211 -18.18 -4.52 33.72
CA ARG A 211 -19.14 -4.01 34.69
C ARG A 211 -19.96 -2.85 34.10
N ILE A 212 -20.94 -2.38 34.84
CA ILE A 212 -21.79 -1.25 34.42
C ILE A 212 -21.06 0.08 34.52
N GLU A 213 -20.15 0.23 35.49
CA GLU A 213 -19.37 1.44 35.75
C GLU A 213 -18.54 1.83 34.51
N ASN A 214 -17.89 0.84 33.87
CA ASN A 214 -17.13 1.01 32.64
C ASN A 214 -17.96 1.51 31.45
N ILE A 215 -19.25 1.16 31.42
CA ILE A 215 -20.20 1.57 30.37
C ILE A 215 -20.65 3.01 30.62
N VAL A 216 -21.11 3.31 31.84
CA VAL A 216 -21.68 4.64 32.16
C VAL A 216 -20.63 5.74 32.30
N ALA A 217 -19.35 5.39 32.47
CA ALA A 217 -18.22 6.33 32.43
C ALA A 217 -17.93 6.89 31.02
N GLY A 218 -18.54 6.35 29.95
CA GLY A 218 -18.36 6.86 28.59
C GLY A 218 -19.05 8.21 28.36
N GLN A 219 -18.39 9.09 27.59
CA GLN A 219 -18.95 10.34 27.11
C GLN A 219 -20.21 10.06 26.26
N MET A 220 -20.19 9.04 25.40
CA MET A 220 -21.36 8.76 24.57
C MET A 220 -22.59 8.31 25.39
N VAL A 221 -22.40 7.60 26.50
CA VAL A 221 -23.51 7.28 27.41
C VAL A 221 -24.01 8.53 28.14
N SER A 222 -23.09 9.40 28.53
CA SER A 222 -23.42 10.70 29.14
C SER A 222 -24.26 11.57 28.19
N ASP A 223 -23.85 11.70 26.92
CA ASP A 223 -24.58 12.44 25.88
C ASP A 223 -25.98 11.86 25.63
N LEU A 224 -26.09 10.52 25.56
CA LEU A 224 -27.37 9.83 25.38
C LEU A 224 -28.31 10.05 26.56
N LEU A 225 -27.81 9.96 27.80
CA LEU A 225 -28.59 10.22 29.01
C LEU A 225 -28.95 11.69 29.18
N GLN A 226 -28.11 12.63 28.72
CA GLN A 226 -28.41 14.05 28.74
C GLN A 226 -29.52 14.42 27.74
N ARG A 227 -29.42 13.93 26.48
CA ARG A 227 -30.39 14.28 25.41
C ARG A 227 -31.70 13.50 25.53
N PHE A 228 -31.63 12.21 25.83
CA PHE A 228 -32.78 11.29 25.86
C PHE A 228 -33.11 10.80 27.28
N GLY A 229 -32.74 11.56 28.31
CA GLY A 229 -32.87 11.18 29.72
C GLY A 229 -34.28 10.88 30.22
N HIS A 230 -35.32 11.35 29.53
CA HIS A 230 -36.73 11.05 29.79
C HIS A 230 -37.22 9.79 29.05
N GLU A 231 -36.54 9.39 27.97
CA GLU A 231 -36.93 8.25 27.15
C GLU A 231 -36.50 6.90 27.75
N LYS A 232 -37.25 5.86 27.37
CA LYS A 232 -36.96 4.47 27.75
C LYS A 232 -35.94 3.82 26.82
N ASP A 233 -36.08 4.07 25.53
CA ASP A 233 -35.30 3.47 24.45
C ASP A 233 -34.81 4.57 23.50
N VAL A 234 -33.57 4.47 23.02
CA VAL A 234 -32.99 5.34 21.99
C VAL A 234 -32.42 4.48 20.86
N PHE A 235 -32.37 5.02 19.66
CA PHE A 235 -31.85 4.32 18.48
C PHE A 235 -30.51 4.92 18.04
N LEU A 236 -29.53 4.06 17.75
CA LEU A 236 -28.23 4.46 17.23
C LEU A 236 -28.07 4.02 15.78
N THR A 237 -27.33 4.82 14.98
CA THR A 237 -26.83 4.36 13.67
C THR A 237 -25.79 3.25 13.86
N ALA A 238 -25.39 2.57 12.78
CA ALA A 238 -24.34 1.55 12.84
C ALA A 238 -22.96 2.13 13.27
N ASN A 239 -22.67 3.39 12.91
CA ASN A 239 -21.43 4.07 13.33
C ASN A 239 -21.49 4.48 14.80
N ASP A 240 -22.63 4.98 15.26
CA ASP A 240 -22.87 5.36 16.65
C ASP A 240 -22.87 4.15 17.60
N GLU A 241 -23.48 3.03 17.20
CA GLU A 241 -23.38 1.75 17.91
C GLU A 241 -21.91 1.34 18.09
N LYS A 242 -21.13 1.43 17.01
CA LYS A 242 -19.72 1.07 17.01
C LYS A 242 -18.89 2.02 17.88
N ARG A 243 -19.19 3.32 17.87
CA ARG A 243 -18.56 4.34 18.74
C ARG A 243 -18.80 4.02 20.22
N LEU A 244 -20.05 3.79 20.61
CA LEU A 244 -20.45 3.43 21.98
C LEU A 244 -19.74 2.15 22.48
N VAL A 245 -19.80 1.08 21.68
CA VAL A 245 -19.19 -0.22 22.04
C VAL A 245 -17.67 -0.11 22.18
N MET A 246 -17.02 0.74 21.38
CA MET A 246 -15.57 0.85 21.33
C MET A 246 -14.98 1.77 22.40
N GLU A 247 -15.64 2.89 22.68
CA GLU A 247 -15.34 3.73 23.84
C GLU A 247 -15.42 2.91 25.14
N THR A 248 -16.52 2.16 25.31
CA THR A 248 -16.72 1.26 26.46
C THR A 248 -15.61 0.23 26.59
N ALA A 249 -15.17 -0.40 25.49
CA ALA A 249 -14.07 -1.37 25.54
C ALA A 249 -12.74 -0.72 25.91
N THR A 250 -12.47 0.48 25.40
CA THR A 250 -11.25 1.23 25.73
C THR A 250 -11.21 1.56 27.21
N ASN A 251 -12.34 2.00 27.80
CA ASN A 251 -12.44 2.22 29.25
C ASN A 251 -12.14 0.93 30.05
N ILE A 252 -12.65 -0.23 29.60
CA ILE A 252 -12.34 -1.54 30.22
C ILE A 252 -10.85 -1.87 30.11
N PHE A 253 -10.22 -1.59 28.96
CA PHE A 253 -8.82 -1.91 28.75
C PHE A 253 -7.89 -1.00 29.57
N VAL A 254 -8.13 0.31 29.59
CA VAL A 254 -7.37 1.30 30.37
C VAL A 254 -7.48 1.04 31.88
N GLU A 255 -8.62 0.56 32.38
CA GLU A 255 -8.76 0.16 33.80
C GLU A 255 -8.08 -1.18 34.10
N THR A 256 -8.03 -2.13 33.15
CA THR A 256 -7.58 -3.51 33.42
C THR A 256 -6.11 -3.76 33.13
N PHE A 257 -5.48 -3.01 32.20
CA PHE A 257 -4.17 -3.31 31.64
C PHE A 257 -3.21 -2.13 31.81
N ASP A 258 -1.92 -2.44 31.96
CA ASP A 258 -0.88 -1.42 32.10
C ASP A 258 -0.63 -0.71 30.76
N ASP A 259 -0.08 0.51 30.78
CA ASP A 259 0.34 1.32 29.61
C ASP A 259 1.21 0.58 28.56
N SER A 260 1.82 -0.54 28.96
CA SER A 260 2.69 -1.37 28.13
C SER A 260 2.02 -2.63 27.57
N ASP A 261 0.80 -2.95 28.00
CA ASP A 261 0.08 -4.16 27.61
C ASP A 261 -0.76 -3.95 26.35
N VAL A 262 -0.54 -4.81 25.35
CA VAL A 262 -1.26 -4.76 24.07
C VAL A 262 -2.25 -5.91 24.00
N VAL A 263 -3.55 -5.59 24.05
CA VAL A 263 -4.63 -6.55 23.88
C VAL A 263 -4.65 -7.11 22.45
N SER A 264 -4.82 -8.42 22.31
CA SER A 264 -4.89 -9.07 20.99
C SER A 264 -6.25 -8.84 20.31
N GLN A 265 -6.23 -8.61 18.99
CA GLN A 265 -7.41 -8.35 18.15
C GLN A 265 -8.56 -9.35 18.34
N ASN A 266 -8.25 -10.63 18.57
CA ASN A 266 -9.25 -11.66 18.84
C ASN A 266 -9.96 -11.45 20.19
N SER A 267 -9.23 -11.10 21.25
CA SER A 267 -9.83 -10.80 22.55
C SER A 267 -10.53 -9.44 22.57
N GLU A 268 -10.02 -8.46 21.83
CA GLU A 268 -10.69 -7.18 21.58
C GLU A 268 -12.06 -7.41 20.91
N SER A 269 -12.09 -8.21 19.84
CA SER A 269 -13.31 -8.63 19.14
C SER A 269 -14.28 -9.43 20.03
N GLN A 270 -13.77 -10.25 20.96
CA GLN A 270 -14.61 -10.94 21.95
C GLN A 270 -15.27 -9.94 22.92
N VAL A 271 -14.52 -8.96 23.44
CA VAL A 271 -15.07 -7.90 24.30
C VAL A 271 -16.12 -7.09 23.54
N TYR A 272 -15.86 -6.69 22.29
CA TYR A 272 -16.84 -5.99 21.45
C TYR A 272 -18.13 -6.80 21.26
N ASN A 273 -18.04 -8.10 21.00
CA ASN A 273 -19.21 -8.96 20.84
C ASN A 273 -20.01 -9.12 22.15
N VAL A 274 -19.35 -9.22 23.31
CA VAL A 274 -20.03 -9.27 24.61
C VAL A 274 -20.72 -7.94 24.91
N LEU A 275 -20.05 -6.80 24.69
CA LEU A 275 -20.62 -5.46 24.87
C LEU A 275 -21.83 -5.22 23.95
N LYS A 276 -21.71 -5.57 22.67
CA LYS A 276 -22.80 -5.48 21.69
C LYS A 276 -24.04 -6.26 22.14
N ASN A 277 -23.86 -7.46 22.69
CA ASN A 277 -24.94 -8.29 23.23
C ASN A 277 -25.52 -7.79 24.56
N LEU A 278 -24.79 -6.97 25.32
CA LEU A 278 -25.28 -6.32 26.55
C LEU A 278 -26.06 -5.03 26.25
N LEU A 279 -25.57 -4.23 25.30
CA LEU A 279 -26.06 -2.87 25.02
C LEU A 279 -27.21 -2.85 23.99
N VAL A 280 -27.11 -3.64 22.92
CA VAL A 280 -28.09 -3.64 21.82
C VAL A 280 -29.25 -4.58 22.17
N SER A 281 -30.43 -4.02 22.43
CA SER A 281 -31.62 -4.80 22.79
C SER A 281 -32.36 -5.40 21.59
N SER A 282 -32.35 -4.71 20.45
CA SER A 282 -32.95 -5.14 19.18
C SER A 282 -32.42 -4.31 18.02
N ARG A 283 -32.65 -4.75 16.78
CA ARG A 283 -32.45 -3.92 15.57
C ARG A 283 -33.78 -3.61 14.90
N THR A 284 -33.86 -2.46 14.25
CA THR A 284 -35.00 -2.02 13.42
C THR A 284 -34.48 -1.37 12.14
N THR A 285 -35.36 -1.11 11.18
CA THR A 285 -35.03 -0.39 9.94
C THR A 285 -36.03 0.73 9.72
N ILE A 286 -35.55 1.97 9.70
CA ILE A 286 -36.35 3.14 9.33
C ILE A 286 -36.31 3.33 7.81
N LYS A 287 -37.45 3.67 7.19
CA LYS A 287 -37.61 3.65 5.72
C LYS A 287 -38.24 4.91 5.12
N GLU A 288 -39.05 5.64 5.88
CA GLU A 288 -39.88 6.72 5.37
C GLU A 288 -39.71 8.00 6.19
N GLN A 289 -39.78 9.15 5.52
CA GLN A 289 -39.63 10.47 6.13
C GLN A 289 -40.68 10.80 7.21
N SER A 290 -41.85 10.16 7.14
CA SER A 290 -42.98 10.29 8.05
C SER A 290 -42.86 9.46 9.34
N ASP A 291 -41.86 8.59 9.44
CA ASP A 291 -41.70 7.71 10.60
C ASP A 291 -41.32 8.51 11.85
N LYS A 292 -42.19 8.49 12.87
CA LYS A 292 -41.97 9.19 14.14
C LYS A 292 -40.68 8.76 14.84
N MET A 293 -40.13 7.60 14.47
CA MET A 293 -38.87 7.08 15.00
C MET A 293 -37.65 7.95 14.68
N TRP A 294 -37.67 8.84 13.67
CA TRP A 294 -36.54 9.76 13.38
C TRP A 294 -36.17 10.67 14.56
N GLU A 295 -37.14 11.05 15.40
CA GLU A 295 -36.92 11.85 16.62
C GLU A 295 -36.26 11.05 17.75
N SER A 296 -36.40 9.71 17.74
CA SER A 296 -35.84 8.81 18.75
C SER A 296 -34.44 8.28 18.38
N VAL A 297 -33.90 8.70 17.23
CA VAL A 297 -32.54 8.36 16.80
C VAL A 297 -31.56 9.41 17.34
N PHE A 298 -30.42 8.97 17.88
CA PHE A 298 -29.31 9.84 18.22
C PHE A 298 -28.61 10.32 16.95
N TRP A 299 -28.41 11.64 16.85
CA TRP A 299 -27.65 12.28 15.78
C TRP A 299 -26.52 13.12 16.39
N ASN A 300 -25.29 12.89 15.96
CA ASN A 300 -24.14 13.66 16.43
C ASN A 300 -24.20 15.11 15.92
N GLU A 301 -24.58 15.30 14.64
CA GLU A 301 -24.90 16.59 14.01
C GLU A 301 -26.31 16.55 13.41
N ASP A 302 -27.15 17.53 13.74
CA ASP A 302 -28.56 17.61 13.32
C ASP A 302 -28.77 17.82 11.81
N ASN A 303 -27.74 18.31 11.11
CA ASN A 303 -27.80 18.77 9.73
C ASN A 303 -27.81 17.63 8.69
N TYR A 304 -27.51 16.39 9.11
CA TYR A 304 -27.44 15.22 8.22
C TYR A 304 -28.56 14.20 8.44
N ARG A 305 -29.63 14.58 9.17
CA ARG A 305 -30.81 13.73 9.35
C ARG A 305 -31.42 13.44 7.97
N PRO A 306 -31.48 12.18 7.49
CA PRO A 306 -31.88 11.88 6.11
C PRO A 306 -33.29 12.36 5.75
N ASP A 307 -34.20 12.38 6.73
CA ASP A 307 -35.55 12.94 6.61
C ASP A 307 -35.56 14.48 6.49
N LYS A 308 -34.69 15.19 7.22
CA LYS A 308 -34.49 16.64 7.07
C LYS A 308 -33.86 16.95 5.71
N THR A 309 -32.80 16.24 5.32
CA THR A 309 -32.11 16.46 4.05
C THR A 309 -33.02 16.17 2.85
N THR A 310 -33.79 15.08 2.87
CA THR A 310 -34.79 14.80 1.81
C THR A 310 -35.91 15.83 1.78
N LYS A 311 -36.32 16.41 2.93
CA LYS A 311 -37.26 17.55 2.96
C LYS A 311 -36.70 18.75 2.20
N THR A 312 -35.44 19.09 2.47
CA THR A 312 -34.73 20.22 1.88
C THR A 312 -34.53 20.01 0.38
N LEU A 313 -34.01 18.85 -0.05
CA LEU A 313 -33.81 18.51 -1.46
C LEU A 313 -35.13 18.46 -2.25
N ASN A 314 -36.22 17.94 -1.66
CA ASN A 314 -37.54 17.96 -2.30
C ASN A 314 -38.14 19.36 -2.36
N LYS A 315 -37.94 20.21 -1.35
CA LYS A 315 -38.33 21.64 -1.39
C LYS A 315 -37.60 22.36 -2.52
N MET A 316 -36.31 22.07 -2.73
CA MET A 316 -35.53 22.60 -3.85
C MET A 316 -36.03 22.07 -5.21
N TYR A 317 -36.22 20.76 -5.35
CA TYR A 317 -36.71 20.14 -6.58
C TYR A 317 -38.06 20.72 -7.03
N ASN A 318 -39.02 20.84 -6.12
CA ASN A 318 -40.36 21.37 -6.43
C ASN A 318 -40.37 22.85 -6.83
N LYS A 319 -39.27 23.59 -6.61
CA LYS A 319 -39.10 24.99 -7.02
C LYS A 319 -38.39 25.16 -8.38
N LEU A 320 -37.77 24.11 -8.91
CA LEU A 320 -37.19 24.14 -10.26
C LEU A 320 -38.32 24.24 -11.30
N ASP A 321 -38.04 24.89 -12.43
CA ASP A 321 -38.91 24.82 -13.61
C ASP A 321 -38.95 23.39 -14.18
N THR A 322 -39.98 23.10 -14.99
CA THR A 322 -40.24 21.77 -15.57
C THR A 322 -39.04 21.21 -16.35
N ASP A 323 -38.25 22.08 -16.97
CA ASP A 323 -37.13 21.71 -17.83
C ASP A 323 -35.93 21.26 -16.98
N ASN A 324 -35.66 21.98 -15.89
CA ASN A 324 -34.62 21.66 -14.91
C ASN A 324 -35.02 20.51 -13.97
N GLN A 325 -36.30 20.37 -13.60
CA GLN A 325 -36.83 19.17 -12.95
C GLN A 325 -36.58 17.92 -13.80
N LYS A 326 -36.88 17.99 -15.10
CA LYS A 326 -36.67 16.88 -16.04
C LYS A 326 -35.17 16.56 -16.19
N LYS A 327 -34.30 17.55 -16.40
CA LYS A 327 -32.84 17.36 -16.45
C LYS A 327 -32.30 16.66 -15.19
N LEU A 328 -32.78 17.02 -14.00
CA LEU A 328 -32.37 16.37 -12.76
C LEU A 328 -32.83 14.90 -12.72
N ALA A 329 -34.11 14.65 -13.01
CA ALA A 329 -34.69 13.30 -13.00
C ALA A 329 -34.00 12.37 -14.02
N ASP A 330 -33.79 12.85 -15.25
CA ASP A 330 -33.09 12.11 -16.32
C ASP A 330 -31.64 11.80 -15.93
N SER A 331 -30.94 12.74 -15.26
CA SER A 331 -29.57 12.53 -14.80
C SER A 331 -29.47 11.42 -13.74
N TYR A 332 -30.42 11.35 -12.80
CA TYR A 332 -30.48 10.26 -11.82
C TYR A 332 -30.91 8.92 -12.44
N GLN A 333 -31.84 8.92 -13.41
CA GLN A 333 -32.22 7.69 -14.12
C GLN A 333 -31.06 7.11 -14.96
N ASN A 334 -30.26 7.97 -15.59
CA ASN A 334 -29.10 7.54 -16.37
C ASN A 334 -27.96 7.04 -15.47
N ALA A 335 -27.69 7.70 -14.33
CA ALA A 335 -26.70 7.23 -13.36
C ALA A 335 -27.01 5.81 -12.84
N ASN A 336 -28.28 5.50 -12.58
CA ASN A 336 -28.70 4.17 -12.12
C ASN A 336 -28.55 3.05 -13.18
N LYS A 337 -28.48 3.37 -14.48
CA LYS A 337 -28.33 2.36 -15.56
C LYS A 337 -26.90 1.93 -15.82
N VAL A 338 -25.91 2.77 -15.49
CA VAL A 338 -24.50 2.56 -15.88
C VAL A 338 -23.69 1.81 -14.81
N GLY A 339 -24.24 1.62 -13.60
CA GLY A 339 -23.61 0.82 -12.53
C GLY A 339 -22.31 1.40 -11.94
N GLY A 340 -21.87 2.56 -12.43
CA GLY A 340 -20.69 3.29 -12.00
C GLY A 340 -21.02 4.71 -11.55
N LYS A 341 -20.07 5.35 -10.84
CA LYS A 341 -20.20 6.72 -10.31
C LYS A 341 -20.29 7.79 -11.42
N VAL A 342 -21.46 7.92 -12.05
CA VAL A 342 -21.80 9.14 -12.80
C VAL A 342 -22.05 10.24 -11.76
N GLU A 343 -21.15 11.22 -11.73
CA GLU A 343 -21.28 12.37 -10.85
C GLU A 343 -22.40 13.29 -11.35
N VAL A 344 -23.60 13.11 -10.79
CA VAL A 344 -24.77 13.91 -11.14
C VAL A 344 -24.50 15.38 -10.76
N LYS A 345 -24.42 16.27 -11.77
CA LYS A 345 -24.14 17.72 -11.64
C LYS A 345 -25.32 18.52 -11.08
N ILE A 346 -25.83 18.07 -9.93
CA ILE A 346 -27.00 18.61 -9.23
C ILE A 346 -26.85 20.11 -8.93
N LEU A 347 -25.63 20.52 -8.58
CA LEU A 347 -25.27 21.91 -8.28
C LEU A 347 -25.49 22.86 -9.46
N GLU A 348 -25.13 22.44 -10.68
CA GLU A 348 -25.32 23.25 -11.90
C GLU A 348 -26.81 23.42 -12.24
N ILE A 349 -27.62 22.42 -11.92
CA ILE A 349 -29.08 22.45 -12.15
C ILE A 349 -29.78 23.32 -11.10
N PHE A 350 -29.43 23.22 -9.82
CA PHE A 350 -30.02 24.04 -8.76
C PHE A 350 -29.61 25.52 -8.85
N SER A 351 -28.34 25.82 -9.14
CA SER A 351 -27.82 27.19 -9.23
C SER A 351 -28.32 27.98 -10.46
N ALA A 352 -28.97 27.33 -11.43
CA ALA A 352 -29.53 27.98 -12.62
C ALA A 352 -30.83 28.77 -12.35
N SER A 353 -31.48 28.59 -11.20
CA SER A 353 -32.76 29.24 -10.87
C SER A 353 -32.56 30.51 -10.00
N GLY A 354 -32.97 31.68 -10.51
CA GLY A 354 -32.67 32.98 -9.86
C GLY A 354 -33.35 33.21 -8.50
N GLU A 355 -34.48 32.56 -8.23
CA GLU A 355 -35.19 32.66 -6.93
C GLU A 355 -34.51 31.87 -5.81
N PHE A 356 -33.52 31.03 -6.13
CA PHE A 356 -32.89 30.08 -5.21
C PHE A 356 -32.11 30.74 -4.07
N ASN A 357 -31.40 31.83 -4.34
CA ASN A 357 -30.47 32.45 -3.38
C ASN A 357 -31.13 33.12 -2.17
N LYS A 358 -32.44 33.45 -2.24
CA LYS A 358 -33.11 34.23 -1.18
C LYS A 358 -33.65 33.32 -0.06
N ASP A 359 -34.28 32.21 -0.45
CA ASP A 359 -34.85 31.21 0.48
C ASP A 359 -33.78 30.36 1.19
N LEU A 360 -32.59 30.23 0.61
CA LEU A 360 -31.48 29.47 1.20
C LEU A 360 -30.89 30.18 2.43
N ALA A 361 -30.75 31.50 2.35
CA ALA A 361 -30.31 32.34 3.46
C ALA A 361 -31.26 32.25 4.67
N ASP A 362 -32.58 32.25 4.43
CA ASP A 362 -33.60 32.06 5.46
C ASP A 362 -33.58 30.66 6.12
N GLN A 363 -32.86 29.69 5.54
CA GLN A 363 -32.64 28.35 6.10
C GLN A 363 -31.20 28.13 6.61
N GLY A 364 -30.36 29.17 6.64
CA GLY A 364 -28.98 29.10 7.13
C GLY A 364 -28.01 28.36 6.21
N ILE A 365 -28.40 28.08 4.96
CA ILE A 365 -27.54 27.50 3.93
C ILE A 365 -27.04 28.69 3.10
N MET A 366 -25.81 29.14 3.35
CA MET A 366 -25.39 30.48 2.94
C MET A 366 -24.59 30.50 1.64
N THR A 367 -23.99 29.38 1.24
CA THR A 367 -23.12 29.34 0.05
C THR A 367 -23.33 28.13 -0.86
N LYS A 368 -22.67 28.16 -2.02
CA LYS A 368 -22.62 27.05 -2.99
C LYS A 368 -21.93 25.81 -2.39
N GLU A 369 -20.89 26.05 -1.60
CA GLU A 369 -20.12 25.04 -0.87
C GLU A 369 -20.97 24.33 0.19
N ASP A 370 -21.90 25.02 0.87
CA ASP A 370 -22.86 24.37 1.78
C ASP A 370 -23.78 23.40 1.03
N LEU A 371 -24.18 23.71 -0.20
CA LEU A 371 -25.02 22.83 -1.03
C LEU A 371 -24.25 21.60 -1.52
N ASP A 372 -23.00 21.79 -1.98
CA ASP A 372 -22.10 20.70 -2.34
C ASP A 372 -21.84 19.77 -1.16
N LYS A 373 -21.60 20.36 0.02
CA LYS A 373 -21.45 19.66 1.29
C LYS A 373 -22.67 18.79 1.62
N ILE A 374 -23.88 19.38 1.57
CA ILE A 374 -25.14 18.64 1.81
C ILE A 374 -25.31 17.48 0.82
N HIS A 375 -25.04 17.70 -0.47
CA HIS A 375 -25.16 16.62 -1.47
C HIS A 375 -24.12 15.52 -1.25
N GLN A 376 -22.84 15.87 -1.07
CA GLN A 376 -21.76 14.90 -0.90
C GLN A 376 -21.96 14.03 0.33
N GLU A 377 -22.40 14.63 1.44
CA GLU A 377 -22.55 13.96 2.73
C GLU A 377 -23.87 13.19 2.86
N SER A 378 -24.91 13.56 2.09
CA SER A 378 -26.19 12.83 2.07
C SER A 378 -26.26 11.72 1.00
N ARG A 379 -25.30 11.66 0.07
CA ARG A 379 -25.23 10.65 -1.01
C ARG A 379 -25.38 9.20 -0.49
N ASP A 380 -24.85 8.90 0.70
CA ASP A 380 -24.91 7.56 1.29
C ASP A 380 -26.20 7.26 2.07
N HIS A 381 -27.01 8.28 2.35
CA HIS A 381 -28.24 8.19 3.16
C HIS A 381 -29.53 8.60 2.43
N VAL A 382 -29.43 9.14 1.23
CA VAL A 382 -30.55 9.60 0.39
C VAL A 382 -30.50 8.91 -0.98
N VAL A 383 -31.67 8.66 -1.57
CA VAL A 383 -31.81 8.09 -2.93
C VAL A 383 -32.96 8.76 -3.68
N TRP A 384 -32.85 8.83 -5.00
CA TRP A 384 -33.93 9.25 -5.89
C TRP A 384 -34.87 8.07 -6.19
N ASP A 385 -36.15 8.17 -5.86
CA ASP A 385 -37.14 7.09 -6.08
C ASP A 385 -37.73 7.05 -7.50
N GLY A 386 -37.26 7.95 -8.37
CA GLY A 386 -37.80 8.19 -9.72
C GLY A 386 -38.71 9.42 -9.81
N LYS A 387 -39.22 9.94 -8.68
CA LYS A 387 -40.09 11.12 -8.59
C LYS A 387 -39.63 12.16 -7.57
N LYS A 388 -38.98 11.73 -6.49
CA LYS A 388 -38.51 12.56 -5.38
C LYS A 388 -37.31 11.92 -4.67
N PHE A 389 -36.67 12.71 -3.81
CA PHE A 389 -35.68 12.20 -2.86
C PHE A 389 -36.37 11.50 -1.69
N ILE A 390 -35.91 10.31 -1.33
CA ILE A 390 -36.34 9.56 -0.14
C ILE A 390 -35.12 9.13 0.69
N PRO A 391 -35.27 8.94 2.02
CA PRO A 391 -34.23 8.32 2.83
C PRO A 391 -33.92 6.90 2.33
N LYS A 392 -32.65 6.53 2.29
CA LYS A 392 -32.26 5.12 2.16
C LYS A 392 -32.67 4.37 3.44
N PRO A 393 -33.12 3.10 3.35
CA PRO A 393 -33.41 2.29 4.53
C PRO A 393 -32.21 2.20 5.47
N LEU A 394 -32.33 2.74 6.68
CA LEU A 394 -31.25 2.79 7.66
C LEU A 394 -31.49 1.76 8.76
N ALA A 395 -30.52 0.87 8.94
CA ALA A 395 -30.53 -0.10 10.04
C ALA A 395 -30.10 0.58 11.34
N LEU A 396 -30.93 0.47 12.37
CA LEU A 396 -30.78 1.13 13.66
C LEU A 396 -30.70 0.10 14.78
N SER A 397 -29.87 0.38 15.78
CA SER A 397 -29.72 -0.43 17.00
C SER A 397 -30.41 0.24 18.17
N ARG A 398 -31.36 -0.47 18.79
CA ARG A 398 -32.08 0.03 19.97
C ARG A 398 -31.26 -0.19 21.24
N ILE A 399 -30.98 0.87 21.96
CA ILE A 399 -30.36 0.87 23.29
C ILE A 399 -31.44 1.19 24.32
N ASN A 400 -31.51 0.40 25.39
CA ASN A 400 -32.47 0.64 26.47
C ASN A 400 -31.84 1.51 27.56
N LEU A 401 -32.24 2.79 27.61
CA LEU A 401 -31.68 3.76 28.56
C LEU A 401 -32.08 3.47 30.01
N SER A 402 -33.24 2.85 30.26
CA SER A 402 -33.63 2.45 31.62
C SER A 402 -32.63 1.46 32.26
N ARG A 403 -32.03 0.55 31.48
CA ARG A 403 -30.97 -0.36 31.96
C ARG A 403 -29.63 0.32 32.22
N LEU A 404 -29.33 1.43 31.54
CA LEU A 404 -28.09 2.19 31.79
C LEU A 404 -28.20 3.06 33.04
N LYS A 405 -29.42 3.46 33.42
CA LYS A 405 -29.71 4.22 34.66
C LYS A 405 -29.72 3.32 35.91
N ASP A 406 -30.20 2.07 35.78
CA ASP A 406 -30.20 1.10 36.87
C ASP A 406 -28.92 0.25 36.86
N THR A 407 -27.96 0.64 37.72
CA THR A 407 -26.68 -0.06 37.90
C THR A 407 -26.81 -1.50 38.37
N GLN A 408 -27.95 -1.92 38.93
CA GLN A 408 -28.19 -3.31 39.34
C GLN A 408 -28.77 -4.17 38.20
N SER A 409 -29.28 -3.57 37.12
CA SER A 409 -29.96 -4.29 36.04
C SER A 409 -29.03 -5.08 35.10
N LEU A 410 -27.78 -4.64 34.95
CA LEU A 410 -26.80 -5.24 34.04
C LEU A 410 -25.83 -6.17 34.78
N LYS A 411 -26.05 -7.49 34.61
CA LYS A 411 -25.20 -8.52 35.20
C LYS A 411 -23.79 -8.48 34.60
N ASN A 412 -22.78 -8.32 35.46
CA ASN A 412 -21.35 -8.42 35.12
C ASN A 412 -21.04 -9.62 34.21
N ARG A 413 -20.06 -9.43 33.31
CA ARG A 413 -19.58 -10.48 32.40
C ARG A 413 -18.07 -10.64 32.53
N LYS A 414 -17.63 -11.86 32.87
CA LYS A 414 -16.22 -12.23 32.84
C LYS A 414 -15.81 -12.56 31.41
N VAL A 415 -14.68 -12.03 30.96
CA VAL A 415 -14.09 -12.28 29.64
C VAL A 415 -12.62 -12.59 29.80
N SER A 416 -12.15 -13.64 29.14
CA SER A 416 -10.74 -14.02 29.13
C SER A 416 -10.02 -13.25 28.03
N VAL A 417 -9.10 -12.36 28.39
CA VAL A 417 -8.43 -11.44 27.47
C VAL A 417 -6.95 -11.81 27.35
N ARG A 418 -6.53 -12.08 26.11
CA ARG A 418 -5.15 -12.36 25.74
C ARG A 418 -4.45 -11.07 25.33
N TYR A 419 -3.27 -10.84 25.91
CA TYR A 419 -2.48 -9.62 25.75
C TYR A 419 -0.97 -9.93 25.70
N THR A 420 -0.17 -8.95 25.26
CA THR A 420 1.30 -9.04 25.24
C THR A 420 1.90 -7.76 25.82
N THR A 421 2.72 -7.87 26.87
CA THR A 421 3.44 -6.75 27.48
C THR A 421 4.64 -6.34 26.61
N ALA A 422 4.76 -5.06 26.26
CA ALA A 422 5.87 -4.53 25.46
C ALA A 422 7.23 -4.60 26.19
N VAL A 423 8.33 -4.62 25.43
CA VAL A 423 9.71 -4.56 25.95
C VAL A 423 10.13 -3.12 26.25
N LEU A 424 9.72 -2.20 25.38
CA LEU A 424 10.05 -0.78 25.44
C LEU A 424 8.79 0.01 25.07
N SER A 425 8.59 1.13 25.77
CA SER A 425 7.62 2.17 25.42
C SER A 425 8.40 3.44 25.14
N THR A 426 8.05 4.15 24.06
CA THR A 426 8.70 5.39 23.64
C THR A 426 7.62 6.41 23.28
N PRO A 427 7.59 7.62 23.89
CA PRO A 427 6.63 8.65 23.49
C PRO A 427 6.89 9.10 22.05
N ILE A 428 5.86 9.57 21.34
CA ILE A 428 6.08 10.28 20.08
C ILE A 428 6.77 11.61 20.37
N ASN A 429 7.88 11.88 19.67
CA ASN A 429 8.61 13.12 19.78
C ASN A 429 8.27 14.06 18.63
N PHE A 430 8.33 15.37 18.90
CA PHE A 430 8.01 16.44 17.94
C PHE A 430 9.24 17.30 17.69
N VAL A 431 9.48 17.65 16.43
CA VAL A 431 10.45 18.71 16.09
C VAL A 431 9.88 20.04 16.56
N ARG A 432 10.33 20.54 17.71
CA ARG A 432 10.18 21.96 18.03
C ARG A 432 11.12 22.75 17.15
N ASN A 433 10.57 23.40 16.13
CA ASN A 433 11.22 24.53 15.47
C ASN A 433 11.18 25.74 16.41
N ASP A 434 11.88 25.64 17.55
CA ASP A 434 12.16 26.76 18.45
C ASP A 434 13.10 27.74 17.75
N LYS A 435 12.55 28.50 16.80
CA LYS A 435 13.25 29.43 15.90
C LYS A 435 14.54 28.85 15.34
N LEU A 436 14.42 27.98 14.33
CA LEU A 436 15.51 27.82 13.35
C LEU A 436 15.90 29.22 12.88
N THR A 437 17.06 29.71 13.30
CA THR A 437 17.56 30.96 12.77
C THR A 437 18.09 30.67 11.37
N THR A 438 18.06 31.65 10.48
CA THR A 438 18.64 31.52 9.12
C THR A 438 20.13 31.09 9.14
N THR A 439 20.79 31.27 10.29
CA THR A 439 22.14 30.77 10.58
C THR A 439 22.22 29.24 10.65
N ASP A 440 21.22 28.57 11.24
CA ASP A 440 21.22 27.12 11.47
C ASP A 440 20.96 26.36 10.17
N GLU A 441 19.97 26.83 9.38
CA GLU A 441 19.70 26.33 8.02
C GLU A 441 20.94 26.48 7.11
N TRP A 442 21.65 27.61 7.24
CA TRP A 442 22.90 27.85 6.50
C TRP A 442 24.02 26.88 6.90
N GLN A 443 24.18 26.54 8.19
CA GLN A 443 25.19 25.55 8.61
C GLN A 443 24.85 24.14 8.11
N ILE A 444 23.56 23.75 8.14
CA ILE A 444 23.10 22.47 7.60
C ILE A 444 23.37 22.39 6.09
N LEU A 445 23.00 23.42 5.33
CA LEU A 445 23.30 23.51 3.88
C LEU A 445 24.80 23.47 3.61
N LYS A 446 25.61 24.15 4.41
CA LYS A 446 27.08 24.17 4.26
C LYS A 446 27.70 22.80 4.45
N GLU A 447 27.26 22.03 5.44
CA GLU A 447 27.77 20.67 5.66
C GLU A 447 27.31 19.69 4.56
N GLN A 448 26.07 19.83 4.06
CA GLN A 448 25.57 19.07 2.90
C GLN A 448 26.34 19.37 1.60
N VAL A 449 26.66 20.64 1.34
CA VAL A 449 27.48 21.05 0.20
C VAL A 449 28.89 20.46 0.31
N LYS A 450 29.46 20.41 1.51
CA LYS A 450 30.76 19.79 1.76
C LYS A 450 30.75 18.28 1.49
N GLU A 451 29.79 17.53 2.04
CA GLU A 451 29.63 16.09 1.77
C GLU A 451 29.46 15.80 0.26
N THR A 452 28.66 16.63 -0.42
CA THR A 452 28.46 16.52 -1.88
C THR A 452 29.75 16.79 -2.66
N THR A 453 30.57 17.72 -2.19
CA THR A 453 31.88 18.05 -2.80
C THR A 453 32.86 16.90 -2.65
N GLU A 454 32.97 16.32 -1.46
CA GLU A 454 33.85 15.17 -1.16
C GLU A 454 33.48 13.95 -2.03
N ARG A 455 32.18 13.65 -2.18
CA ARG A 455 31.68 12.59 -3.07
C ARG A 455 31.95 12.85 -4.56
N LEU A 456 31.90 14.11 -4.99
CA LEU A 456 32.23 14.48 -6.38
C LEU A 456 33.72 14.27 -6.68
N GLU A 457 34.59 14.59 -5.72
CA GLU A 457 36.04 14.39 -5.84
C GLU A 457 36.40 12.89 -5.86
N GLU A 458 35.74 12.06 -5.07
CA GLU A 458 35.87 10.59 -5.13
C GLU A 458 35.41 10.03 -6.48
N THR A 459 34.28 10.53 -7.00
CA THR A 459 33.76 10.14 -8.33
C THR A 459 34.73 10.52 -9.45
N ALA A 460 35.37 11.70 -9.37
CA ALA A 460 36.40 12.13 -10.32
C ALA A 460 37.64 11.21 -10.28
N LYS A 461 38.10 10.81 -9.08
CA LYS A 461 39.19 9.84 -8.91
C LYS A 461 38.83 8.46 -9.50
N HIS A 462 37.58 8.02 -9.38
CA HIS A 462 37.10 6.80 -10.03
C HIS A 462 37.08 6.89 -11.57
N LEU A 463 36.60 8.00 -12.13
CA LEU A 463 36.62 8.24 -13.58
C LEU A 463 38.05 8.26 -14.16
N ALA A 464 38.99 8.89 -13.45
CA ALA A 464 40.40 8.88 -13.84
C ALA A 464 41.00 7.47 -13.89
N ARG A 465 40.69 6.60 -12.91
CA ARG A 465 41.10 5.19 -12.91
C ARG A 465 40.52 4.43 -14.10
N ILE A 466 39.22 4.60 -14.38
CA ILE A 466 38.55 3.95 -15.53
C ILE A 466 39.20 4.37 -16.85
N ASN A 467 39.54 5.65 -17.02
CA ASN A 467 40.18 6.14 -18.24
C ASN A 467 41.56 5.48 -18.49
N ILE A 468 42.36 5.27 -17.44
CA ILE A 468 43.62 4.52 -17.51
C ILE A 468 43.38 3.06 -17.92
N THR A 469 42.36 2.40 -17.36
CA THR A 469 42.00 1.02 -17.73
C THR A 469 41.56 0.92 -19.20
N VAL A 470 40.79 1.89 -19.70
CA VAL A 470 40.37 1.96 -21.10
C VAL A 470 41.56 2.18 -22.03
N LEU A 471 42.50 3.06 -21.68
CA LEU A 471 43.75 3.26 -22.43
C LEU A 471 44.58 1.96 -22.52
N HIS A 472 44.71 1.19 -21.44
CA HIS A 472 45.36 -0.12 -21.48
C HIS A 472 44.60 -1.13 -22.36
N ALA A 473 43.26 -1.13 -22.35
CA ALA A 473 42.46 -2.00 -23.21
C ALA A 473 42.63 -1.66 -24.71
N ILE A 474 42.72 -0.37 -25.05
CA ILE A 474 42.98 0.10 -26.43
C ILE A 474 44.39 -0.31 -26.89
N ALA A 475 45.40 -0.21 -26.02
CA ALA A 475 46.75 -0.70 -26.33
C ALA A 475 46.75 -2.22 -26.64
N ASN A 476 46.01 -3.02 -25.87
CA ASN A 476 45.86 -4.46 -26.11
C ASN A 476 45.12 -4.77 -27.42
N LEU A 477 44.10 -3.99 -27.79
CA LEU A 477 43.43 -4.12 -29.10
C LEU A 477 44.38 -3.83 -30.28
N THR A 478 45.38 -2.98 -30.09
CA THR A 478 46.42 -2.66 -31.10
C THR A 478 47.42 -3.82 -31.29
N ILE A 479 47.44 -4.81 -30.38
CA ILE A 479 48.19 -6.06 -30.56
C ILE A 479 47.35 -7.06 -31.39
N LEU A 480 46.02 -6.99 -31.31
CA LEU A 480 45.12 -7.90 -32.02
C LEU A 480 45.17 -7.72 -33.54
N THR A 481 45.39 -6.50 -34.03
CA THR A 481 45.50 -6.20 -35.48
C THR A 481 46.71 -6.88 -36.14
N LYS A 482 47.80 -7.12 -35.39
CA LYS A 482 48.94 -7.90 -35.88
C LYS A 482 48.65 -9.40 -35.99
N LEU A 483 47.65 -9.90 -35.27
CA LEU A 483 47.17 -11.28 -35.45
C LEU A 483 46.35 -11.42 -36.74
N THR A 484 45.64 -10.36 -37.16
CA THR A 484 44.82 -10.36 -38.38
C THR A 484 45.70 -10.54 -39.63
N GLU A 485 46.83 -9.83 -39.73
CA GLU A 485 47.82 -10.01 -40.81
C GLU A 485 48.40 -11.43 -40.88
N THR A 486 48.50 -12.14 -39.73
CA THR A 486 48.93 -13.55 -39.72
C THR A 486 47.82 -14.52 -40.12
N ALA A 487 46.55 -14.17 -39.93
CA ALA A 487 45.41 -14.99 -40.35
C ALA A 487 45.21 -14.96 -41.87
N GLU A 488 45.34 -13.79 -42.50
CA GLU A 488 45.21 -13.62 -43.96
C GLU A 488 46.26 -14.45 -44.73
N ARG A 489 47.51 -14.47 -44.25
CA ARG A 489 48.59 -15.32 -44.80
C ARG A 489 48.33 -16.82 -44.65
N LEU A 490 47.58 -17.22 -43.62
CA LEU A 490 47.19 -18.63 -43.42
C LEU A 490 46.05 -19.02 -44.37
N GLU A 491 45.09 -18.12 -44.61
CA GLU A 491 43.98 -18.33 -45.55
C GLU A 491 44.46 -18.49 -47.00
N GLU A 492 45.46 -17.71 -47.41
CA GLU A 492 46.12 -17.86 -48.73
C GLU A 492 46.82 -19.23 -48.87
N SER A 493 47.43 -19.72 -47.79
CA SER A 493 48.04 -21.06 -47.76
C SER A 493 47.00 -22.19 -47.89
N VAL A 494 45.79 -22.00 -47.31
CA VAL A 494 44.68 -22.96 -47.45
C VAL A 494 44.12 -23.00 -48.87
N LYS A 495 44.04 -21.86 -49.58
CA LYS A 495 43.63 -21.81 -51.00
C LYS A 495 44.54 -22.63 -51.90
N HIS A 496 45.86 -22.60 -51.68
CA HIS A 496 46.80 -23.40 -52.45
C HIS A 496 46.63 -24.92 -52.24
N LEU A 497 46.35 -25.39 -51.01
CA LEU A 497 46.03 -26.80 -50.78
C LEU A 497 44.71 -27.24 -51.43
N ALA A 498 43.68 -26.37 -51.44
CA ALA A 498 42.39 -26.71 -52.03
C ALA A 498 42.50 -27.01 -53.54
N GLN A 499 43.32 -26.24 -54.27
CA GLN A 499 43.55 -26.44 -55.71
C GLN A 499 44.25 -27.78 -56.02
N THR A 500 45.10 -28.29 -55.12
CA THR A 500 45.77 -29.59 -55.29
C THR A 500 44.81 -30.78 -55.15
N ASN A 501 43.70 -30.61 -54.42
CA ASN A 501 42.74 -31.69 -54.17
C ASN A 501 41.77 -31.90 -55.35
N THR A 502 41.47 -30.84 -56.12
CA THR A 502 40.60 -30.89 -57.32
C THR A 502 41.11 -31.84 -58.42
N THR A 503 42.43 -32.01 -58.53
CA THR A 503 43.06 -32.93 -59.50
C THR A 503 42.85 -34.40 -59.16
N VAL A 504 42.55 -34.72 -57.89
CA VAL A 504 42.32 -36.10 -57.41
C VAL A 504 40.86 -36.53 -57.61
N PHE A 505 39.90 -35.62 -57.41
CA PHE A 505 38.47 -35.96 -57.52
C PHE A 505 37.98 -36.22 -58.95
N HIS A 506 38.66 -35.69 -59.98
CA HIS A 506 38.30 -35.94 -61.38
C HIS A 506 38.51 -37.40 -61.84
N ALA A 507 39.26 -38.21 -61.09
CA ALA A 507 39.47 -39.63 -61.37
C ALA A 507 38.37 -40.56 -60.81
N ILE A 508 37.48 -40.06 -59.94
CA ILE A 508 36.51 -40.87 -59.19
C ILE A 508 35.10 -40.81 -59.79
N GLY A 509 34.79 -39.79 -60.61
CA GLY A 509 33.47 -39.54 -61.18
C GLY A 509 33.01 -40.45 -62.34
N ASN A 510 33.45 -41.71 -62.39
CA ASN A 510 33.23 -42.60 -63.55
C ASN A 510 32.48 -43.91 -63.25
N MET A 511 31.55 -43.90 -62.28
CA MET A 511 30.58 -44.98 -62.05
C MET A 511 29.19 -44.46 -61.64
N THR A 512 28.15 -44.97 -62.34
CA THR A 512 26.71 -45.00 -61.95
C THR A 512 26.07 -43.68 -61.47
N ALA A 513 25.31 -42.90 -62.25
CA ALA A 513 24.25 -43.17 -63.25
C ALA A 513 22.89 -43.67 -62.69
N LEU A 514 21.84 -42.83 -62.83
CA LEU A 514 20.40 -43.15 -63.01
C LEU A 514 19.70 -43.92 -61.84
N THR A 515 18.42 -43.81 -61.44
CA THR A 515 17.15 -43.10 -61.78
C THR A 515 16.16 -43.39 -60.61
N THR A 516 15.00 -42.75 -60.36
CA THR A 516 14.17 -41.71 -61.01
C THR A 516 13.17 -41.10 -59.98
N ASN A 517 12.57 -39.95 -60.32
CA ASN A 517 11.18 -39.53 -60.04
C ASN A 517 10.64 -39.44 -58.60
N THR A 518 10.61 -38.21 -58.10
CA THR A 518 9.64 -37.69 -57.13
C THR A 518 8.19 -37.80 -57.63
N THR A 519 7.29 -38.32 -56.80
CA THR A 519 5.85 -38.00 -56.84
C THR A 519 5.45 -37.25 -55.56
N THR A 520 4.75 -36.14 -55.71
CA THR A 520 4.30 -35.29 -54.61
C THR A 520 3.12 -35.90 -53.86
N SER A 521 3.15 -35.88 -52.52
CA SER A 521 1.96 -36.06 -51.70
C SER A 521 1.71 -34.81 -50.84
N THR A 522 0.51 -34.26 -50.94
CA THR A 522 0.07 -33.00 -50.31
C THR A 522 -0.16 -33.08 -48.80
N THR A 523 0.18 -34.21 -48.16
CA THR A 523 -0.03 -34.48 -46.73
C THR A 523 0.99 -33.79 -45.81
N ILE A 524 2.18 -33.43 -46.31
CA ILE A 524 3.34 -32.95 -45.50
C ILE A 524 3.09 -31.61 -44.77
N ARG A 525 2.01 -30.87 -45.09
CA ARG A 525 1.70 -29.56 -44.49
C ARG A 525 0.58 -29.54 -43.44
N ARG A 526 0.03 -30.68 -43.03
CA ARG A 526 -1.02 -30.75 -41.99
C ARG A 526 -0.48 -31.40 -40.72
N MET A 527 -0.96 -30.96 -39.55
CA MET A 527 -0.71 -31.69 -38.31
C MET A 527 -1.36 -33.07 -38.38
N PRO A 528 -0.67 -34.15 -37.95
CA PRO A 528 -1.25 -35.49 -37.94
C PRO A 528 -2.38 -35.57 -36.92
N MET A 529 -3.51 -36.17 -37.30
CA MET A 529 -4.65 -36.44 -36.41
C MET A 529 -4.61 -37.88 -35.86
N SER A 530 -3.76 -38.72 -36.44
CA SER A 530 -3.60 -40.13 -36.09
C SER A 530 -2.17 -40.64 -36.36
N CYS A 531 -1.84 -41.79 -35.79
CA CYS A 531 -0.64 -42.54 -36.13
C CYS A 531 -0.63 -43.01 -37.60
N ALA A 532 -1.80 -43.15 -38.27
CA ALA A 532 -1.84 -43.44 -39.70
C ALA A 532 -1.30 -42.26 -40.53
N ASP A 533 -1.65 -41.03 -40.14
CA ASP A 533 -1.13 -39.81 -40.77
C ASP A 533 0.40 -39.71 -40.57
N LEU A 534 0.88 -39.99 -39.36
CA LEU A 534 2.32 -40.05 -39.06
C LEU A 534 3.04 -41.07 -39.97
N ARG A 535 2.46 -42.26 -40.18
CA ARG A 535 3.06 -43.24 -41.10
C ARG A 535 3.07 -42.77 -42.56
N LEU A 536 2.03 -42.07 -43.00
CA LEU A 536 1.97 -41.42 -44.33
C LEU A 536 2.96 -40.26 -44.47
N MET A 537 3.31 -39.60 -43.36
CA MET A 537 4.38 -38.59 -43.27
C MET A 537 5.79 -39.20 -43.16
N GLY A 538 5.92 -40.54 -43.16
CA GLY A 538 7.21 -41.24 -43.18
C GLY A 538 7.69 -41.73 -41.81
N HIS A 539 6.91 -41.62 -40.74
CA HIS A 539 7.28 -42.20 -39.43
C HIS A 539 7.13 -43.73 -39.44
N SER A 540 8.22 -44.44 -39.12
CA SER A 540 8.30 -45.90 -39.13
C SER A 540 8.71 -46.53 -37.78
N ASN A 541 9.13 -45.72 -36.80
CA ASN A 541 9.60 -46.19 -35.50
C ASN A 541 8.46 -46.22 -34.47
N ASN A 542 8.32 -47.30 -33.71
CA ASN A 542 7.36 -47.37 -32.61
C ASN A 542 7.70 -46.35 -31.51
N GLY A 543 6.70 -45.70 -30.93
CA GLY A 543 6.94 -44.69 -29.90
C GLY A 543 5.73 -43.85 -29.51
N PHE A 544 5.97 -42.89 -28.62
CA PHE A 544 4.99 -41.86 -28.26
C PHE A 544 5.06 -40.69 -29.25
N TYR A 545 3.88 -40.24 -29.69
CA TYR A 545 3.71 -39.16 -30.64
C TYR A 545 2.57 -38.24 -30.20
N PHE A 546 2.58 -37.01 -30.72
CA PHE A 546 1.50 -36.05 -30.50
C PHE A 546 0.65 -35.94 -31.75
N VAL A 547 -0.67 -36.02 -31.58
CA VAL A 547 -1.65 -35.91 -32.66
C VAL A 547 -2.75 -34.93 -32.29
N MET A 548 -3.38 -34.36 -33.30
CA MET A 548 -4.47 -33.40 -33.14
C MET A 548 -5.79 -34.14 -32.86
N GLY A 549 -6.21 -34.13 -31.59
CA GLY A 549 -7.54 -34.57 -31.17
C GLY A 549 -8.61 -33.50 -31.38
N ASN A 550 -9.82 -33.77 -30.87
CA ASN A 550 -10.98 -32.91 -31.10
C ASN A 550 -10.88 -31.58 -30.31
N LYS A 551 -10.23 -30.57 -30.91
CA LYS A 551 -9.83 -29.27 -30.32
C LYS A 551 -8.74 -29.31 -29.23
N ARG A 552 -7.84 -30.31 -29.21
CA ARG A 552 -6.69 -30.32 -28.27
C ARG A 552 -5.59 -31.30 -28.68
N LEU A 553 -4.36 -31.02 -28.26
CA LEU A 553 -3.23 -31.91 -28.53
C LEU A 553 -3.32 -33.16 -27.63
N GLU A 554 -3.18 -34.34 -28.23
CA GLU A 554 -3.28 -35.61 -27.53
C GLU A 554 -1.99 -36.41 -27.67
N SER A 555 -1.59 -37.07 -26.58
CA SER A 555 -0.50 -38.04 -26.58
C SER A 555 -1.03 -39.41 -26.95
N VAL A 556 -0.43 -40.02 -27.96
CA VAL A 556 -0.74 -41.37 -28.43
C VAL A 556 0.54 -42.19 -28.54
N TYR A 557 0.45 -43.49 -28.35
CA TYR A 557 1.51 -44.42 -28.70
C TYR A 557 1.18 -45.06 -30.05
N CYS A 558 2.14 -45.01 -30.98
CA CYS A 558 2.04 -45.59 -32.31
C CYS A 558 2.86 -46.88 -32.37
N ASP A 559 2.23 -47.99 -32.76
CA ASP A 559 2.88 -49.27 -33.07
C ASP A 559 2.80 -49.58 -34.58
N PHE A 560 3.88 -49.27 -35.28
CA PHE A 560 4.02 -49.48 -36.72
C PHE A 560 4.46 -50.91 -37.11
N THR A 561 4.71 -51.80 -36.14
CA THR A 561 5.00 -53.22 -36.44
C THR A 561 3.74 -54.00 -36.80
N THR A 562 2.57 -53.52 -36.38
CA THR A 562 1.27 -54.13 -36.66
C THR A 562 0.79 -53.83 -38.08
N LYS A 563 0.28 -54.85 -38.79
CA LYS A 563 -0.20 -54.72 -40.19
C LYS A 563 -1.69 -54.37 -40.30
N THR A 564 -2.44 -54.43 -39.20
CA THR A 564 -3.90 -54.20 -39.15
C THR A 564 -4.24 -52.78 -38.71
N GLN A 565 -5.18 -52.12 -39.42
CA GLN A 565 -5.56 -50.71 -39.17
C GLN A 565 -6.35 -50.47 -37.86
N GLY A 566 -6.61 -51.48 -37.03
CA GLY A 566 -7.37 -51.32 -35.78
C GLY A 566 -6.50 -50.96 -34.56
N ASP A 567 -5.31 -51.55 -34.45
CA ASP A 567 -4.60 -51.66 -33.16
C ASP A 567 -3.33 -50.77 -33.07
N PHE A 568 -3.00 -50.02 -34.13
CA PHE A 568 -1.73 -49.28 -34.22
C PHE A 568 -1.65 -48.03 -33.35
N GLN A 569 -2.75 -47.57 -32.73
CA GLN A 569 -2.81 -46.33 -31.97
C GLN A 569 -3.45 -46.52 -30.59
N LYS A 570 -2.67 -46.33 -29.52
CA LYS A 570 -3.16 -46.33 -28.14
C LYS A 570 -3.15 -44.92 -27.58
N ARG A 571 -4.32 -44.39 -27.18
CA ARG A 571 -4.43 -43.06 -26.55
C ARG A 571 -3.81 -43.10 -25.14
N MET A 572 -2.88 -42.19 -24.87
CA MET A 572 -2.11 -42.15 -23.62
C MET A 572 -2.50 -40.97 -22.72
N GLY A 573 -2.99 -39.85 -23.29
CA GLY A 573 -3.52 -38.73 -22.51
C GLY A 573 -3.78 -37.48 -23.33
N VAL A 574 -4.28 -36.43 -22.68
CA VAL A 574 -4.34 -35.06 -23.21
C VAL A 574 -3.10 -34.30 -22.73
N ILE A 575 -2.56 -33.40 -23.55
CA ILE A 575 -1.46 -32.51 -23.16
C ILE A 575 -1.97 -31.08 -23.07
N ASP A 576 -1.81 -30.46 -21.90
CA ASP A 576 -1.97 -29.02 -21.74
C ASP A 576 -0.79 -28.30 -22.40
N VAL A 577 -1.03 -27.78 -23.60
CA VAL A 577 -0.07 -26.94 -24.30
C VAL A 577 -0.11 -25.55 -23.65
N LYS A 578 0.90 -25.23 -22.83
CA LYS A 578 1.14 -23.83 -22.42
C LYS A 578 1.46 -23.04 -23.68
N SER A 579 0.56 -22.14 -24.08
CA SER A 579 0.83 -21.25 -25.21
C SER A 579 1.97 -20.28 -24.88
N HIS A 580 2.57 -19.70 -25.92
CA HIS A 580 3.70 -18.79 -25.76
C HIS A 580 3.25 -17.58 -24.92
N PRO A 581 3.98 -17.22 -23.85
CA PRO A 581 3.57 -16.12 -23.00
C PRO A 581 3.74 -14.80 -23.75
N VAL A 582 2.64 -14.09 -23.98
CA VAL A 582 2.70 -12.72 -24.53
C VAL A 582 3.00 -11.76 -23.39
N HIS A 583 4.28 -11.69 -23.04
CA HIS A 583 4.83 -10.63 -22.19
C HIS A 583 5.12 -9.41 -23.05
N TYR A 584 4.55 -8.27 -22.70
CA TYR A 584 4.95 -6.99 -23.28
C TYR A 584 5.24 -5.99 -22.14
N VAL A 585 6.37 -5.29 -22.26
CA VAL A 585 6.81 -4.24 -21.33
C VAL A 585 7.51 -3.16 -22.15
N LYS A 586 7.03 -1.91 -22.07
CA LYS A 586 7.67 -0.76 -22.74
C LYS A 586 7.78 0.45 -21.81
N THR A 587 8.99 0.95 -21.66
CA THR A 587 9.25 2.30 -21.14
C THR A 587 8.92 3.31 -22.24
N VAL A 588 8.11 4.31 -21.90
CA VAL A 588 7.60 5.33 -22.82
C VAL A 588 8.43 6.60 -22.66
N ILE A 589 9.23 6.88 -23.68
CA ILE A 589 10.03 8.11 -23.77
C ILE A 589 9.26 9.10 -24.63
N ALA A 590 8.48 9.97 -23.98
CA ALA A 590 7.82 11.09 -24.64
C ALA A 590 8.86 12.14 -25.05
N LYS A 591 8.87 12.53 -26.33
CA LYS A 591 9.69 13.67 -26.80
C LYS A 591 8.91 14.56 -27.75
N GLU A 592 8.59 15.76 -27.26
CA GLU A 592 8.30 16.99 -28.01
C GLU A 592 7.31 16.85 -29.20
N VAL A 593 6.01 16.89 -28.90
CA VAL A 593 4.97 17.19 -29.91
C VAL A 593 4.91 18.70 -30.14
N ARG A 594 5.08 19.14 -31.38
CA ARG A 594 4.84 20.56 -31.75
C ARG A 594 3.35 20.80 -31.86
N VAL A 595 2.82 21.64 -30.96
CA VAL A 595 1.42 22.08 -30.99
C VAL A 595 1.15 22.89 -32.27
N GLY A 596 0.40 22.31 -33.20
CA GLY A 596 -0.24 23.05 -34.28
C GLY A 596 -1.32 23.99 -33.72
N LYS A 597 -1.53 25.14 -34.35
CA LYS A 597 -2.36 26.22 -33.78
C LYS A 597 -3.88 26.02 -33.87
N ASP A 598 -4.36 24.93 -34.46
CA ASP A 598 -5.79 24.69 -34.69
C ASP A 598 -6.41 23.68 -33.72
N LYS A 599 -7.73 23.80 -33.57
CA LYS A 599 -8.51 23.37 -32.40
C LYS A 599 -9.01 21.91 -32.49
N ASP A 600 -9.39 21.40 -31.32
CA ASP A 600 -10.34 20.28 -31.12
C ASP A 600 -9.95 18.89 -31.67
N VAL A 601 -8.69 18.49 -31.50
CA VAL A 601 -8.30 17.06 -31.53
C VAL A 601 -7.46 16.73 -30.29
N GLY A 602 -7.82 15.64 -29.60
CA GLY A 602 -7.07 15.14 -28.45
C GLY A 602 -5.62 14.79 -28.79
N LEU A 603 -4.71 14.97 -27.84
CA LEU A 603 -3.27 14.76 -28.03
C LEU A 603 -2.94 13.27 -28.14
N ALA A 604 -2.94 12.74 -29.37
CA ALA A 604 -2.40 11.42 -29.66
C ALA A 604 -0.88 11.40 -29.41
N PHE A 605 -0.42 10.56 -28.49
CA PHE A 605 1.00 10.36 -28.21
C PHE A 605 1.66 9.51 -29.31
N GLU A 606 2.55 10.09 -30.12
CA GLU A 606 3.33 9.31 -31.10
C GLU A 606 4.50 8.58 -30.40
N PHE A 607 4.48 7.24 -30.37
CA PHE A 607 5.49 6.42 -29.67
C PHE A 607 6.76 6.20 -30.50
N ARG A 608 7.44 7.28 -30.88
CA ARG A 608 8.55 7.20 -31.84
C ARG A 608 9.74 6.39 -31.33
N THR A 609 10.13 5.39 -32.11
CA THR A 609 11.23 4.44 -31.86
C THR A 609 12.60 5.09 -32.07
N GLY A 610 13.16 5.72 -31.02
CA GLY A 610 14.37 6.54 -31.21
C GLY A 610 15.25 6.86 -29.99
N SER A 611 15.25 6.07 -28.92
CA SER A 611 16.17 6.29 -27.78
C SER A 611 16.88 4.99 -27.34
N THR A 612 18.20 5.07 -27.20
CA THR A 612 19.14 3.94 -27.16
C THR A 612 19.42 3.38 -25.76
N ARG A 613 18.46 3.43 -24.82
CA ARG A 613 18.72 3.15 -23.39
C ARG A 613 17.76 2.25 -22.61
N ALA A 614 16.77 1.62 -23.25
CA ALA A 614 16.00 0.53 -22.64
C ALA A 614 15.59 -0.50 -23.70
N PRO A 615 15.59 -1.82 -23.39
CA PRO A 615 15.05 -2.82 -24.29
C PRO A 615 13.53 -2.65 -24.41
N ILE A 616 13.03 -2.55 -25.65
CA ILE A 616 11.60 -2.55 -25.96
C ILE A 616 11.20 -4.00 -26.24
N VAL A 617 10.32 -4.58 -25.43
CA VAL A 617 9.75 -5.91 -25.67
C VAL A 617 8.36 -5.73 -26.27
N ASN A 618 8.25 -5.80 -27.61
CA ASN A 618 6.98 -5.77 -28.35
C ASN A 618 6.68 -7.16 -28.97
N GLU A 619 6.80 -8.21 -28.17
CA GLU A 619 6.51 -9.58 -28.63
C GLU A 619 5.02 -9.69 -29.03
N GLY A 620 4.78 -10.20 -30.24
CA GLY A 620 3.44 -10.26 -30.84
C GLY A 620 3.00 -8.99 -31.60
N ASN A 621 3.83 -7.94 -31.69
CA ASN A 621 3.52 -6.67 -32.38
C ASN A 621 2.22 -6.00 -31.90
N ALA A 622 1.87 -6.18 -30.63
CA ALA A 622 0.62 -5.70 -30.06
C ALA A 622 0.57 -4.15 -29.95
N LEU A 623 1.69 -3.46 -29.70
CA LEU A 623 1.72 -2.00 -29.79
C LEU A 623 2.07 -1.54 -31.21
N LEU A 624 1.19 -0.70 -31.77
CA LEU A 624 1.36 -0.02 -33.05
C LEU A 624 2.27 1.23 -32.93
N ASN A 625 2.74 1.75 -34.07
CA ASN A 625 3.66 2.90 -34.12
C ASN A 625 3.00 4.23 -33.69
N ASP A 626 1.69 4.33 -33.83
CA ASP A 626 0.85 5.46 -33.40
C ASP A 626 0.56 5.47 -31.89
N GLY A 627 1.00 4.43 -31.15
CA GLY A 627 0.79 4.31 -29.71
C GLY A 627 -0.42 3.50 -29.27
N VAL A 628 -1.23 3.01 -30.21
CA VAL A 628 -2.39 2.19 -29.90
C VAL A 628 -1.95 0.75 -29.61
N PHE A 629 -2.43 0.18 -28.51
CA PHE A 629 -2.31 -1.25 -28.24
C PHE A 629 -3.46 -1.98 -28.92
N ARG A 630 -3.15 -2.91 -29.84
CA ARG A 630 -4.08 -3.85 -30.44
C ARG A 630 -3.92 -5.22 -29.81
N ALA A 631 -5.00 -5.82 -29.30
CA ALA A 631 -4.99 -7.19 -28.82
C ALA A 631 -4.74 -8.18 -30.00
N PRO A 632 -3.63 -8.95 -30.00
CA PRO A 632 -3.32 -9.85 -31.12
C PRO A 632 -4.17 -11.13 -31.13
N THR A 633 -4.61 -11.59 -29.96
CA THR A 633 -5.35 -12.85 -29.74
C THR A 633 -6.45 -12.61 -28.72
N PRO A 634 -7.58 -13.32 -28.75
CA PRO A 634 -8.58 -13.18 -27.69
C PRO A 634 -8.05 -13.74 -26.36
N GLY A 635 -8.46 -13.14 -25.25
CA GLY A 635 -8.07 -13.56 -23.90
C GLY A 635 -8.12 -12.46 -22.85
N LYS A 636 -7.58 -12.76 -21.67
CA LYS A 636 -7.45 -11.78 -20.57
C LYS A 636 -6.13 -11.06 -20.64
N TYR A 637 -6.18 -9.74 -20.60
CA TYR A 637 -5.03 -8.85 -20.64
C TYR A 637 -4.95 -7.98 -19.38
N PHE A 638 -3.79 -7.98 -18.72
CA PHE A 638 -3.43 -6.97 -17.73
C PHE A 638 -2.83 -5.77 -18.44
N ILE A 639 -3.42 -4.59 -18.26
CA ILE A 639 -2.91 -3.33 -18.80
C ILE A 639 -2.58 -2.38 -17.65
N SER A 640 -1.42 -1.72 -17.71
CA SER A 640 -0.95 -0.78 -16.70
C SER A 640 -0.20 0.38 -17.35
N PHE A 641 -0.51 1.60 -16.95
CA PHE A 641 0.19 2.81 -17.36
C PHE A 641 0.60 3.61 -16.13
N SER A 642 1.87 3.96 -16.03
CA SER A 642 2.41 4.80 -14.95
C SER A 642 3.26 5.93 -15.50
N GLY A 643 3.45 6.97 -14.71
CA GLY A 643 4.26 8.11 -15.11
C GLY A 643 4.40 9.15 -14.01
N GLN A 644 4.95 10.31 -14.38
CA GLN A 644 5.01 11.49 -13.52
C GLN A 644 4.10 12.59 -14.09
N CYS A 645 3.27 13.18 -13.25
CA CYS A 645 2.52 14.38 -13.56
C CYS A 645 3.48 15.57 -13.55
N ASP A 646 3.73 16.26 -14.66
CA ASP A 646 4.32 17.61 -14.65
C ASP A 646 3.32 18.60 -15.28
N LEU A 647 2.95 18.37 -16.55
CA LEU A 647 2.02 19.23 -17.30
C LEU A 647 0.63 18.60 -17.50
N ILE A 648 0.45 17.35 -17.07
CA ILE A 648 -0.76 16.55 -17.22
C ILE A 648 -1.63 16.74 -15.97
N ASN A 649 -2.90 17.12 -16.15
CA ASN A 649 -3.87 17.25 -15.05
C ASN A 649 -4.76 16.01 -14.91
N HIS A 650 -4.98 15.28 -16.01
CA HIS A 650 -5.87 14.14 -16.08
C HIS A 650 -5.31 13.14 -17.07
N VAL A 651 -5.39 11.85 -16.74
CA VAL A 651 -4.93 10.74 -17.57
C VAL A 651 -6.00 9.65 -17.59
N SER A 652 -6.34 9.18 -18.79
CA SER A 652 -7.36 8.18 -19.06
C SER A 652 -6.80 7.07 -19.92
N LEU A 653 -7.18 5.83 -19.61
CA LEU A 653 -7.02 4.68 -20.50
C LEU A 653 -8.35 4.44 -21.20
N LEU A 654 -8.34 4.45 -22.53
CA LEU A 654 -9.52 4.32 -23.38
C LEU A 654 -9.50 2.99 -24.12
N LEU A 655 -10.67 2.35 -24.26
CA LEU A 655 -10.90 1.16 -25.10
C LEU A 655 -11.86 1.55 -26.23
N ALA A 656 -11.58 1.12 -27.46
CA ALA A 656 -12.50 1.29 -28.58
C ALA A 656 -13.66 0.28 -28.47
N ILE A 657 -14.89 0.79 -28.40
CA ILE A 657 -16.14 0.00 -28.37
C ILE A 657 -17.05 0.57 -29.46
N ASP A 658 -17.52 -0.27 -30.39
CA ASP A 658 -18.36 0.12 -31.53
C ASP A 658 -17.81 1.31 -32.36
N GLY A 659 -16.49 1.46 -32.42
CA GLY A 659 -15.79 2.56 -33.10
C GLY A 659 -15.62 3.85 -32.30
N TYR A 660 -16.11 3.90 -31.05
CA TYR A 660 -15.97 5.04 -30.13
C TYR A 660 -15.00 4.74 -28.99
N TRP A 661 -14.23 5.73 -28.58
CA TRP A 661 -13.32 5.60 -27.43
C TRP A 661 -14.06 5.77 -26.11
N SER A 662 -14.06 4.72 -25.29
CA SER A 662 -14.71 4.69 -23.97
C SER A 662 -13.66 4.62 -22.86
N THR A 663 -13.79 5.47 -21.83
CA THR A 663 -12.87 5.49 -20.69
C THR A 663 -13.04 4.25 -19.82
N VAL A 664 -11.98 3.45 -19.70
CA VAL A 664 -11.92 2.25 -18.86
C VAL A 664 -11.50 2.59 -17.44
N VAL A 665 -10.47 3.44 -17.30
CA VAL A 665 -9.97 3.94 -16.02
C VAL A 665 -9.32 5.30 -16.23
N SER A 666 -9.57 6.24 -15.33
CA SER A 666 -8.91 7.55 -15.34
C SER A 666 -8.43 7.94 -13.94
N SER A 667 -7.52 8.92 -13.90
CA SER A 667 -7.03 9.55 -12.68
C SER A 667 -6.79 11.02 -12.96
N THR A 668 -7.11 11.87 -11.99
CA THR A 668 -6.48 13.19 -11.90
C THR A 668 -5.02 13.02 -11.50
N CYS A 669 -4.21 13.99 -11.90
CA CYS A 669 -2.76 14.04 -11.68
C CYS A 669 -2.45 15.34 -10.92
N GLU A 670 -1.62 15.24 -9.87
CA GLU A 670 -1.13 16.41 -9.12
C GLU A 670 0.33 16.69 -9.49
N ASP A 671 0.68 17.96 -9.67
CA ASP A 671 2.02 18.39 -10.13
C ASP A 671 3.18 17.71 -9.36
N ARG A 672 4.15 17.25 -10.13
CA ARG A 672 5.34 16.44 -9.79
C ARG A 672 5.10 15.09 -9.12
N LYS A 673 3.86 14.64 -8.89
CA LYS A 673 3.59 13.31 -8.32
C LYS A 673 3.65 12.21 -9.38
N SER A 674 3.88 10.96 -8.95
CA SER A 674 3.73 9.80 -9.82
C SER A 674 2.29 9.28 -9.81
N PHE A 675 1.85 8.75 -10.95
CA PHE A 675 0.54 8.12 -11.13
C PHE A 675 0.67 6.67 -11.61
N LEU A 676 -0.36 5.87 -11.37
CA LEU A 676 -0.47 4.47 -11.82
C LEU A 676 -1.94 4.13 -12.11
N LEU A 677 -2.26 3.97 -13.39
CA LEU A 677 -3.48 3.32 -13.88
C LEU A 677 -3.20 1.83 -14.08
N ARG A 678 -4.13 0.96 -13.69
CA ARG A 678 -4.06 -0.49 -13.99
C ARG A 678 -5.45 -1.09 -14.08
N THR A 679 -5.62 -2.05 -14.98
CA THR A 679 -6.88 -2.77 -15.20
C THR A 679 -6.59 -4.19 -15.73
N ILE A 680 -7.59 -5.06 -15.64
CA ILE A 680 -7.60 -6.36 -16.34
C ILE A 680 -8.85 -6.36 -17.22
N LEU A 681 -8.67 -6.65 -18.51
CA LEU A 681 -9.72 -6.65 -19.50
C LEU A 681 -9.78 -8.02 -20.19
N GLN A 682 -10.98 -8.51 -20.46
CA GLN A 682 -11.20 -9.49 -21.52
C GLN A 682 -11.18 -8.71 -22.83
N LEU A 683 -10.37 -9.13 -23.80
CA LEU A 683 -10.25 -8.49 -25.11
C LEU A 683 -10.39 -9.54 -26.21
N ASP A 684 -11.03 -9.15 -27.31
CA ASP A 684 -11.09 -9.92 -28.54
C ASP A 684 -9.93 -9.56 -29.49
N SER A 685 -9.66 -10.41 -30.48
CA SER A 685 -8.61 -10.14 -31.46
C SER A 685 -8.93 -8.90 -32.30
N GLY A 686 -8.10 -7.88 -32.21
CA GLY A 686 -8.27 -6.60 -32.91
C GLY A 686 -8.65 -5.41 -32.02
N ASP A 687 -9.11 -5.65 -30.78
CA ASP A 687 -9.51 -4.61 -29.83
C ASP A 687 -8.39 -3.58 -29.61
N LEU A 688 -8.77 -2.30 -29.54
CA LEU A 688 -7.83 -1.17 -29.50
C LEU A 688 -7.89 -0.44 -28.15
N ILE A 689 -6.74 -0.25 -27.53
CA ILE A 689 -6.55 0.50 -26.29
C ILE A 689 -5.59 1.67 -26.54
N THR A 690 -5.93 2.85 -26.03
CA THR A 690 -5.08 4.05 -26.09
C THR A 690 -5.07 4.80 -24.77
N ILE A 691 -4.25 5.84 -24.68
CA ILE A 691 -4.15 6.74 -23.53
C ILE A 691 -4.51 8.15 -24.00
N ASP A 692 -5.36 8.83 -23.23
CA ASP A 692 -5.72 10.23 -23.40
C ASP A 692 -5.30 11.03 -22.16
N THR A 693 -4.89 12.29 -22.37
CA THR A 693 -4.46 13.18 -21.28
C THR A 693 -4.88 14.61 -21.52
N ASP A 694 -5.41 15.25 -20.48
CA ASP A 694 -5.62 16.69 -20.48
C ASP A 694 -4.36 17.43 -19.99
N VAL A 695 -3.94 18.44 -20.74
CA VAL A 695 -2.72 19.22 -20.53
C VAL A 695 -3.11 20.66 -20.28
N SER A 696 -2.69 21.22 -19.15
CA SER A 696 -3.02 22.61 -18.77
C SER A 696 -2.70 23.61 -19.90
N LYS A 697 -3.65 24.50 -20.21
CA LYS A 697 -3.45 25.63 -21.15
C LYS A 697 -2.44 26.64 -20.60
N LEU A 698 -1.15 26.34 -20.75
CA LEU A 698 -0.06 27.30 -20.66
C LEU A 698 0.51 27.57 -22.05
N ALA A 699 -0.24 28.36 -22.82
CA ALA A 699 0.40 29.20 -23.83
C ALA A 699 1.28 30.23 -23.11
N LEU A 700 2.48 30.48 -23.64
CA LEU A 700 3.48 31.44 -23.13
C LEU A 700 4.22 30.99 -21.84
N PHE A 701 5.28 30.18 -22.00
CA PHE A 701 6.65 30.66 -21.78
C PHE A 701 7.65 29.80 -22.55
N PHE A 702 8.59 30.44 -23.25
CA PHE A 702 9.63 29.76 -24.03
C PHE A 702 10.71 29.20 -23.09
N TYR A 703 10.57 27.94 -22.67
CA TYR A 703 11.70 27.15 -22.19
C TYR A 703 11.77 25.83 -22.95
N SER A 704 12.93 25.58 -23.58
CA SER A 704 13.26 24.32 -24.24
C SER A 704 13.65 23.24 -23.23
N SER A 705 12.83 23.05 -22.20
CA SER A 705 12.93 21.90 -21.30
C SER A 705 12.65 20.64 -22.11
N LYS A 706 13.72 19.91 -22.43
CA LYS A 706 13.63 18.56 -22.99
C LYS A 706 12.76 17.73 -22.03
N LEU A 707 11.51 17.48 -22.41
CA LEU A 707 10.65 16.51 -21.74
C LEU A 707 11.43 15.19 -21.68
N LYS A 708 11.66 14.68 -20.48
CA LYS A 708 12.34 13.41 -20.22
C LYS A 708 11.32 12.41 -19.73
N ASP A 709 11.26 11.27 -20.42
CA ASP A 709 10.91 9.95 -19.87
C ASP A 709 9.69 9.93 -18.92
N PHE A 710 8.52 10.33 -19.42
CA PHE A 710 7.33 10.57 -18.60
C PHE A 710 6.46 9.36 -18.24
N GLY A 711 6.74 8.13 -18.71
CA GLY A 711 5.96 6.98 -18.28
C GLY A 711 6.40 5.58 -18.71
N HIS A 712 5.68 4.58 -18.24
CA HIS A 712 5.83 3.17 -18.59
C HIS A 712 4.45 2.57 -18.92
N PHE A 713 4.35 1.88 -20.04
CA PHE A 713 3.15 1.16 -20.46
C PHE A 713 3.42 -0.34 -20.52
N ILE A 714 2.56 -1.11 -19.87
CA ILE A 714 2.64 -2.55 -19.76
C ILE A 714 1.29 -3.10 -20.23
N GLY A 715 1.34 -4.06 -21.15
CA GLY A 715 0.20 -4.86 -21.56
C GLY A 715 0.66 -6.31 -21.56
N MET A 716 -0.06 -7.22 -20.93
CA MET A 716 0.39 -8.61 -20.77
C MET A 716 -0.80 -9.55 -20.86
N LYS A 717 -0.72 -10.56 -21.73
CA LYS A 717 -1.75 -11.61 -21.78
C LYS A 717 -1.57 -12.52 -20.57
N LEU A 718 -2.61 -12.60 -19.74
CA LEU A 718 -2.67 -13.48 -18.58
C LEU A 718 -3.14 -14.87 -18.97
N GLU A 719 -4.17 -14.92 -19.82
CA GLU A 719 -4.85 -16.13 -20.28
C GLU A 719 -5.18 -15.96 -21.77
N GLU A 720 -5.04 -17.02 -22.56
CA GLU A 720 -5.36 -17.05 -23.99
C GLU A 720 -6.57 -17.92 -24.25
N ASP A 721 -7.53 -17.39 -25.00
CA ASP A 721 -8.67 -18.18 -25.47
C ASP A 721 -8.21 -19.00 -26.67
N LEU A 722 -7.76 -20.23 -26.41
CA LEU A 722 -7.20 -21.12 -27.44
C LEU A 722 -8.19 -21.47 -28.56
N PHE A 723 -9.49 -21.24 -28.34
CA PHE A 723 -10.57 -21.37 -29.34
C PHE A 723 -11.68 -20.36 -29.05
N PRO A 724 -11.66 -19.15 -29.63
CA PRO A 724 -12.82 -18.26 -29.68
C PRO A 724 -13.97 -18.84 -30.54
#